data_AF-A0A026WKN2-F1
#
_entry.id   AF-A0A026WKN2-F1
#
_cell.length_a   1.000
_cell.length_b   1.000
_cell.length_c   1.000
_cell.angle_alpha   90.00
_cell.angle_beta   90.00
_cell.angle_gamma   90.00
#
_symmetry.space_group_name_H-M   'P 1'
#
loop_
_entity.id
_entity.type
_entity.pdbx_description
1 polymer ?
#
loop_
_entity_poly.entity_id
_entity_poly.type
_entity_poly.pdbx_seq_one_letter_code
_entity_poly.pdbx_strand_id
1 'polypeptide(L)'
;MFNGEFVAGEKIANKSINTRNRALFRTSNLKEWFAQYVIEPTLASLEEFQERDSGWALSRILDLTVNINKYNPVHAGWHAKVPREIMMKRAVINIQSNDNAYFAWSVIAAFYPAESNVERTNGYPDYKSILRLDGIELPMSLKQINKFELLNKISINVYTRNGKSGTYPYHHHKAYSAAYYVQCSYDNSLSAYRYRRGTDCISWFVEELKALAFRVKAILTANVPMVNLTRKQEVAYHSATHCHICEKPLAQDETRVRDHCHLTGRYRDPAHSNCNLNYKDSYTIPIVFHNLSGYNSHFIIKELANNFKGTIDLLPITKEKYISFTKNVNEADVPFRNHVKLRFIDSLRYLSSSLDKLASFLSKDKLKILRSEFSNLSIENFDLLTRKGVFPYEYVDCVEKLQDTCLPPRESFYSSLTGDTISESDYAHAENIWQRFAIQTLGEYSDLYLKTGVLLLADIFENFRDSYIKSYGLDAAYYYTLPGFTWDAMLKHTSINFELLTDIDMVMFIERGIRGGLSQCSNRYARANNNYMESYDPSKPSSYLMYFDINNLYGWAMCQPLPYANFQWVDDVSDFDVNAIAPDSSTGYILEVDLEYLQHLHDAHIDLPFCPTRDKPPGKRQDKLLATLYDKKRYVIHYHNLQQCTRHGLRITKIHCVLQFAQSAWLRKYIELNTQFRMRATNDCEKNFYKLMNNVVFGKTMENIRNHMDVKGLRRWRMVRWEMENSAPERKEEIGEIRCKRKKEMREGKRTEGIGDMEERKREVEERRKNGMK
;
A
#
# COMPACT_ATOMS: atom_id res chain seq x y z
N MET A 1 -7.27 -26.01 27.04
CA MET A 1 -7.26 -27.08 26.03
C MET A 1 -7.42 -28.39 26.78
N PHE A 2 -8.53 -29.09 26.55
CA PHE A 2 -8.86 -30.37 27.18
C PHE A 2 -8.56 -31.51 26.20
N ASN A 3 -7.81 -32.52 26.64
CA ASN A 3 -7.46 -33.69 25.83
C ASN A 3 -8.02 -34.95 26.49
N GLY A 4 -8.84 -35.71 25.78
CA GLY A 4 -9.48 -36.93 26.27
C GLY A 4 -9.37 -38.08 25.28
N GLU A 5 -9.36 -39.30 25.82
CA GLU A 5 -9.41 -40.58 25.12
C GLU A 5 -10.85 -41.12 25.21
N PHE A 6 -11.48 -41.37 24.07
CA PHE A 6 -12.87 -41.80 23.95
C PHE A 6 -12.94 -43.22 23.39
N VAL A 7 -13.94 -43.99 23.83
CA VAL A 7 -14.17 -45.38 23.43
C VAL A 7 -15.58 -45.62 22.91
N ALA A 8 -15.71 -46.39 21.84
CA ALA A 8 -16.99 -46.91 21.34
C ALA A 8 -16.82 -48.38 20.96
N GLY A 9 -17.32 -49.30 21.79
CA GLY A 9 -17.00 -50.73 21.65
C GLY A 9 -15.50 -51.00 21.84
N GLU A 10 -14.83 -51.61 20.85
CA GLU A 10 -13.37 -51.86 20.88
C GLU A 10 -12.51 -50.70 20.35
N LYS A 11 -13.10 -49.61 19.85
CA LYS A 11 -12.34 -48.50 19.21
C LYS A 11 -11.96 -47.42 20.23
N ILE A 12 -10.72 -46.90 20.13
CA ILE A 12 -10.17 -45.82 20.98
C ILE A 12 -9.74 -44.62 20.10
N ALA A 13 -10.07 -43.39 20.50
CA ALA A 13 -9.66 -42.16 19.80
C ALA A 13 -9.33 -41.00 20.76
N ASN A 14 -8.25 -40.26 20.47
CA ASN A 14 -7.82 -39.09 21.26
C ASN A 14 -8.31 -37.78 20.63
N LYS A 15 -8.90 -36.90 21.44
CA LYS A 15 -9.47 -35.63 20.94
C LYS A 15 -9.14 -34.45 21.85
N SER A 16 -8.86 -33.32 21.20
CA SER A 16 -8.48 -32.05 21.83
C SER A 16 -9.56 -30.99 21.63
N ILE A 17 -10.07 -30.42 22.72
CA ILE A 17 -11.08 -29.37 22.74
C ILE A 17 -10.45 -28.06 23.22
N ASN A 18 -10.55 -27.02 22.37
CA ASN A 18 -9.93 -25.71 22.60
C ASN A 18 -10.95 -24.63 22.95
N THR A 19 -10.69 -23.91 24.04
CA THR A 19 -11.44 -22.72 24.46
C THR A 19 -10.70 -21.45 24.01
N ARG A 20 -11.44 -20.35 23.77
CA ARG A 20 -10.87 -19.06 23.36
C ARG A 20 -10.16 -18.37 24.54
N ASN A 21 -9.13 -17.57 24.25
CA ASN A 21 -8.52 -16.70 25.27
C ASN A 21 -9.54 -15.68 25.80
N ARG A 22 -9.74 -15.68 27.11
CA ARG A 22 -10.64 -14.77 27.82
C ARG A 22 -9.88 -14.04 28.92
N ALA A 23 -10.23 -12.78 29.14
CA ALA A 23 -9.63 -11.98 30.21
C ALA A 23 -10.19 -12.43 31.57
N LEU A 24 -9.31 -12.56 32.56
CA LEU A 24 -9.61 -12.96 33.94
C LEU A 24 -9.15 -11.83 34.87
N PHE A 25 -10.03 -11.31 35.72
CA PHE A 25 -9.76 -10.15 36.56
C PHE A 25 -9.69 -10.53 38.03
N ARG A 26 -9.02 -9.69 38.85
CA ARG A 26 -8.81 -9.95 40.29
C ARG A 26 -10.10 -10.10 41.11
N THR A 27 -11.20 -9.51 40.64
CA THR A 27 -12.52 -9.56 41.27
C THR A 27 -13.45 -10.59 40.62
N SER A 28 -13.04 -11.23 39.52
CA SER A 28 -13.84 -12.28 38.90
C SER A 28 -13.96 -13.45 39.86
N ASN A 29 -15.19 -13.89 40.15
CA ASN A 29 -15.40 -15.14 40.86
C ASN A 29 -14.85 -16.26 39.98
N LEU A 30 -13.67 -16.76 40.37
CA LEU A 30 -12.90 -17.69 39.55
C LEU A 30 -13.70 -18.97 39.28
N LYS A 31 -14.56 -19.37 40.22
CA LYS A 31 -15.35 -20.60 40.15
C LYS A 31 -16.46 -20.47 39.10
N GLU A 32 -17.18 -19.36 39.09
CA GLU A 32 -18.24 -19.08 38.11
C GLU A 32 -17.68 -18.77 36.72
N TRP A 33 -16.61 -17.99 36.63
CA TRP A 33 -15.96 -17.70 35.36
C TRP A 33 -15.42 -18.98 34.71
N PHE A 34 -14.80 -19.84 35.50
CA PHE A 34 -14.30 -21.12 35.03
C PHE A 34 -15.45 -22.04 34.66
N ALA A 35 -16.56 -22.04 35.42
CA ALA A 35 -17.77 -22.78 35.08
C ALA A 35 -18.33 -22.34 33.71
N GLN A 36 -18.57 -21.05 33.50
CA GLN A 36 -19.25 -20.52 32.32
C GLN A 36 -18.39 -20.52 31.04
N TYR A 37 -17.09 -20.25 31.15
CA TYR A 37 -16.23 -20.04 29.97
C TYR A 37 -15.27 -21.18 29.69
N VAL A 38 -15.11 -22.11 30.63
CA VAL A 38 -14.25 -23.28 30.48
C VAL A 38 -15.05 -24.58 30.63
N ILE A 39 -15.78 -24.78 31.72
CA ILE A 39 -16.50 -26.05 31.96
C ILE A 39 -17.69 -26.19 31.01
N GLU A 40 -18.65 -25.26 31.00
CA GLU A 40 -19.88 -25.35 30.18
C GLU A 40 -19.58 -25.48 28.68
N PRO A 41 -18.67 -24.71 28.06
CA PRO A 41 -18.37 -24.88 26.63
C PRO A 41 -17.63 -26.19 26.33
N THR A 42 -16.83 -26.68 27.29
CA THR A 42 -16.14 -27.97 27.14
C THR A 42 -17.12 -29.12 27.31
N LEU A 43 -18.02 -29.07 28.30
CA LEU A 43 -19.08 -30.06 28.52
C LEU A 43 -20.07 -30.07 27.37
N ALA A 44 -20.54 -28.93 26.87
CA ALA A 44 -21.41 -28.86 25.70
C ALA A 44 -20.75 -29.45 24.44
N SER A 45 -19.44 -29.24 24.27
CA SER A 45 -18.69 -29.85 23.16
C SER A 45 -18.44 -31.35 23.35
N LEU A 46 -18.43 -31.82 24.60
CA LEU A 46 -18.34 -33.24 24.95
C LEU A 46 -19.68 -33.94 24.77
N GLU A 47 -20.77 -33.34 25.25
CA GLU A 47 -22.15 -33.80 25.08
C GLU A 47 -22.52 -33.83 23.60
N GLU A 48 -22.23 -32.78 22.81
CA GLU A 48 -22.45 -32.81 21.35
C GLU A 48 -21.69 -33.96 20.66
N PHE A 49 -20.53 -34.34 21.21
CA PHE A 49 -19.74 -35.45 20.68
C PHE A 49 -20.27 -36.83 21.12
N GLN A 50 -20.89 -36.93 22.30
CA GLN A 50 -21.46 -38.16 22.88
C GLN A 50 -22.92 -38.41 22.45
N GLU A 51 -23.76 -37.38 22.30
CA GLU A 51 -25.22 -37.48 22.13
C GLU A 51 -25.71 -37.69 20.68
N ARG A 52 -24.85 -37.57 19.65
CA ARG A 52 -25.27 -37.84 18.26
C ARG A 52 -25.16 -39.32 17.85
N ASP A 53 -25.76 -40.24 18.63
CA ASP A 53 -25.86 -41.69 18.33
C ASP A 53 -24.53 -42.40 17.99
N SER A 54 -23.39 -41.83 18.39
CA SER A 54 -22.07 -42.24 17.93
C SER A 54 -21.49 -43.41 18.74
N GLY A 55 -22.05 -43.69 19.92
CA GLY A 55 -21.60 -44.74 20.84
C GLY A 55 -20.29 -44.44 21.57
N TRP A 56 -19.73 -43.24 21.41
CA TRP A 56 -18.45 -42.85 22.02
C TRP A 56 -18.65 -42.33 23.44
N ALA A 57 -18.07 -43.02 24.42
CA ALA A 57 -17.98 -42.59 25.80
C ALA A 57 -16.56 -42.09 26.10
N LEU A 58 -16.42 -41.07 26.94
CA LEU A 58 -15.11 -40.66 27.43
C LEU A 58 -14.54 -41.79 28.31
N SER A 59 -13.40 -42.36 27.93
CA SER A 59 -12.74 -43.42 28.68
C SER A 59 -11.82 -42.86 29.75
N ARG A 60 -10.92 -41.95 29.37
CA ARG A 60 -10.06 -41.23 30.31
C ARG A 60 -9.67 -39.84 29.82
N ILE A 61 -9.35 -38.98 30.76
CA ILE A 61 -8.76 -37.67 30.48
C ILE A 61 -7.24 -37.86 30.37
N LEU A 62 -6.64 -37.40 29.28
CA LEU A 62 -5.21 -37.54 29.02
C LEU A 62 -4.43 -36.39 29.67
N ASP A 63 -4.80 -35.15 29.36
CA ASP A 63 -4.24 -33.96 29.98
C ASP A 63 -5.15 -32.73 29.81
N LEU A 64 -4.94 -31.73 30.68
CA LEU A 64 -5.55 -30.42 30.57
C LEU A 64 -4.47 -29.36 30.52
N THR A 65 -4.32 -28.70 29.37
CA THR A 65 -3.35 -27.63 29.17
C THR A 65 -4.02 -26.26 29.31
N VAL A 66 -3.55 -25.44 30.27
CA VAL A 66 -4.04 -24.08 30.54
C VAL A 66 -3.00 -23.05 30.11
N ASN A 67 -3.32 -22.26 29.08
CA ASN A 67 -2.45 -21.19 28.59
C ASN A 67 -2.84 -19.84 29.22
N ILE A 68 -1.98 -19.32 30.10
CA ILE A 68 -2.19 -18.03 30.78
C ILE A 68 -1.29 -16.98 30.12
N ASN A 69 -1.90 -16.04 29.41
CA ASN A 69 -1.21 -14.88 28.85
C ASN A 69 -1.31 -13.70 29.81
N LYS A 70 -0.20 -13.02 30.12
CA LYS A 70 -0.24 -11.78 30.91
C LYS A 70 -0.87 -10.66 30.08
N TYR A 71 -2.18 -10.52 30.23
CA TYR A 71 -2.95 -9.44 29.66
C TYR A 71 -2.79 -8.22 30.58
N ASN A 72 -2.21 -7.14 30.06
CA ASN A 72 -2.32 -5.81 30.67
C ASN A 72 -3.40 -5.03 29.91
N PRO A 73 -4.67 -5.21 30.28
CA PRO A 73 -5.72 -4.38 29.71
C PRO A 73 -5.59 -2.96 30.23
N VAL A 74 -5.64 -2.00 29.31
CA VAL A 74 -5.93 -0.62 29.66
C VAL A 74 -7.42 -0.55 30.01
N HIS A 75 -7.72 -0.39 31.30
CA HIS A 75 -9.06 -0.14 31.84
C HIS A 75 -9.14 1.28 32.43
N ALA A 76 -10.24 1.98 32.18
CA ALA A 76 -10.51 3.31 32.73
C ALA A 76 -11.09 3.22 34.15
N GLY A 77 -10.35 2.59 35.07
CA GLY A 77 -10.84 2.27 36.42
C GLY A 77 -9.81 2.43 37.53
N TRP A 78 -8.78 3.25 37.34
CA TRP A 78 -7.74 3.42 38.35
C TRP A 78 -7.35 4.89 38.50
N HIS A 79 -7.18 5.33 39.75
CA HIS A 79 -6.61 6.62 40.10
C HIS A 79 -5.13 6.67 39.72
N ALA A 80 -4.85 7.14 38.50
CA ALA A 80 -3.49 7.30 38.01
C ALA A 80 -2.91 8.62 38.51
N LYS A 81 -1.70 8.57 39.07
CA LYS A 81 -0.96 9.78 39.44
C LYS A 81 -0.55 10.48 38.16
N VAL A 82 -1.23 11.59 37.83
CA VAL A 82 -0.97 12.37 36.63
C VAL A 82 0.44 12.95 36.70
N PRO A 83 1.29 12.80 35.66
CA PRO A 83 2.65 13.34 35.66
C PRO A 83 2.68 14.84 35.97
N ARG A 84 3.68 15.28 36.75
CA ARG A 84 3.80 16.65 37.27
C ARG A 84 3.76 17.71 36.16
N GLU A 85 4.31 17.40 35.00
CA GLU A 85 4.32 18.26 33.80
C GLU A 85 2.91 18.55 33.26
N ILE A 86 1.97 17.60 33.38
CA ILE A 86 0.57 17.76 32.94
C ILE A 86 -0.23 18.48 34.02
N MET A 87 0.03 18.16 35.29
CA MET A 87 -0.64 18.77 36.43
C MET A 87 -0.33 20.28 36.57
N MET A 88 0.91 20.70 36.29
CA MET A 88 1.31 22.11 36.34
C MET A 88 0.61 23.00 35.31
N LYS A 89 0.13 22.42 34.19
CA LYS A 89 -0.60 23.13 33.15
C LYS A 89 -2.06 23.41 33.50
N ARG A 90 -2.57 22.85 34.62
CA ARG A 90 -3.97 22.93 35.09
C ARG A 90 -5.04 22.56 34.04
N ALA A 91 -4.64 21.88 32.96
CA ALA A 91 -5.50 21.58 31.82
C ALA A 91 -6.24 20.23 31.93
N VAL A 92 -5.95 19.44 32.98
CA VAL A 92 -6.57 18.13 33.21
C VAL A 92 -7.13 18.09 34.62
N ILE A 93 -8.45 17.91 34.72
CA ILE A 93 -9.14 17.69 35.99
C ILE A 93 -9.14 16.20 36.27
N ASN A 94 -8.41 15.80 37.31
CA ASN A 94 -8.31 14.40 37.73
C ASN A 94 -9.34 14.11 38.82
N ILE A 95 -10.54 13.69 38.43
CA ILE A 95 -11.67 13.53 39.35
C ILE A 95 -11.48 12.35 40.27
N GLN A 96 -11.75 12.61 41.54
CA GLN A 96 -11.59 11.69 42.64
C GLN A 96 -12.97 11.16 43.03
N SER A 97 -13.27 9.94 42.59
CA SER A 97 -14.44 9.19 42.99
C SER A 97 -14.03 7.98 43.83
N ASN A 98 -14.89 7.56 44.77
CA ASN A 98 -14.71 6.34 45.56
C ASN A 98 -15.42 5.12 44.92
N ASP A 99 -16.04 5.31 43.75
CA ASP A 99 -16.68 4.25 42.95
C ASP A 99 -15.89 3.94 41.67
N ASN A 100 -16.19 2.82 41.00
CA ASN A 100 -15.54 2.42 39.74
C ASN A 100 -16.06 3.20 38.50
N ALA A 101 -16.73 4.33 38.70
CA ALA A 101 -17.38 5.12 37.66
C ALA A 101 -16.59 6.38 37.27
N TYR A 102 -15.26 6.38 37.47
CA TYR A 102 -14.35 7.49 37.15
C TYR A 102 -14.58 8.10 35.77
N PHE A 103 -14.83 7.25 34.77
CA PHE A 103 -15.13 7.70 33.41
C PHE A 103 -16.44 8.49 33.34
N ALA A 104 -17.51 8.03 33.98
CA ALA A 104 -18.80 8.72 34.00
C ALA A 104 -18.73 10.03 34.79
N TRP A 105 -18.03 10.04 35.93
CA TRP A 105 -17.78 11.27 36.69
C TRP A 105 -16.93 12.29 35.92
N SER A 106 -15.92 11.82 35.15
CA SER A 106 -15.12 12.66 34.24
C SER A 106 -15.96 13.35 33.18
N VAL A 107 -16.98 12.65 32.69
CA VAL A 107 -17.95 13.21 31.76
C VAL A 107 -18.87 14.21 32.44
N ILE A 108 -19.35 13.91 33.66
CA ILE A 108 -20.23 14.83 34.40
C ILE A 108 -19.55 16.14 34.75
N ALA A 109 -18.32 16.14 35.23
CA ALA A 109 -17.62 17.39 35.54
C ALA A 109 -17.31 18.22 34.28
N ALA A 110 -17.25 17.57 33.12
CA ALA A 110 -17.18 18.28 31.85
C ALA A 110 -18.53 18.93 31.47
N PHE A 111 -19.67 18.34 31.84
CA PHE A 111 -21.00 18.90 31.57
C PHE A 111 -21.48 19.92 32.60
N TYR A 112 -21.02 19.82 33.84
CA TYR A 112 -21.39 20.73 34.91
C TYR A 112 -20.14 21.31 35.57
N PRO A 113 -19.34 22.15 34.89
CA PRO A 113 -18.07 22.62 35.43
C PRO A 113 -18.25 23.35 36.75
N ALA A 114 -17.54 22.93 37.79
CA ALA A 114 -17.56 23.59 39.09
C ALA A 114 -16.55 24.74 39.13
N GLU A 115 -16.86 25.85 39.79
CA GLU A 115 -15.94 26.99 39.90
C GLU A 115 -14.85 26.77 40.96
N SER A 116 -15.08 25.87 41.93
CA SER A 116 -14.11 25.52 42.97
C SER A 116 -14.20 24.03 43.35
N ASN A 117 -13.08 23.44 43.79
CA ASN A 117 -12.96 22.03 44.17
C ASN A 117 -13.39 21.03 43.07
N VAL A 118 -12.94 21.30 41.84
CA VAL A 118 -13.34 20.59 40.60
C VAL A 118 -13.01 19.10 40.58
N GLU A 119 -12.11 18.65 41.45
CA GLU A 119 -11.71 17.25 41.55
C GLU A 119 -12.72 16.40 42.35
N ARG A 120 -13.67 17.00 43.08
CA ARG A 120 -14.58 16.27 43.99
C ARG A 120 -15.94 16.01 43.36
N THR A 121 -16.43 14.78 43.48
CA THR A 121 -17.71 14.37 42.87
C THR A 121 -18.95 15.07 43.48
N ASN A 122 -18.92 15.44 44.76
CA ASN A 122 -20.04 16.09 45.46
C ASN A 122 -20.45 17.45 44.89
N GLY A 123 -19.56 18.10 44.13
CA GLY A 123 -19.86 19.36 43.45
C GLY A 123 -20.68 19.20 42.18
N TYR A 124 -20.98 17.96 41.78
CA TYR A 124 -21.64 17.64 40.52
C TYR A 124 -22.93 16.83 40.72
N PRO A 125 -23.90 16.94 39.80
CA PRO A 125 -25.09 16.10 39.84
C PRO A 125 -24.73 14.61 39.64
N ASP A 126 -25.51 13.70 40.23
CA ASP A 126 -25.24 12.26 40.15
C ASP A 126 -25.27 11.75 38.70
N TYR A 127 -24.17 11.12 38.28
CA TYR A 127 -23.95 10.65 36.92
C TYR A 127 -25.01 9.67 36.42
N LYS A 128 -25.64 8.88 37.29
CA LYS A 128 -26.68 7.91 36.88
C LYS A 128 -28.00 8.57 36.51
N SER A 129 -28.28 9.73 37.09
CA SER A 129 -29.50 10.50 36.76
C SER A 129 -29.39 11.22 35.42
N ILE A 130 -28.16 11.40 34.94
CA ILE A 130 -27.85 12.20 33.74
C ILE A 130 -27.38 11.33 32.58
N LEU A 131 -26.58 10.29 32.83
CA LEU A 131 -26.00 9.43 31.81
C LEU A 131 -26.77 8.10 31.68
N ARG A 132 -27.18 7.80 30.45
CA ARG A 132 -27.75 6.54 29.97
C ARG A 132 -26.66 5.46 29.88
N LEU A 133 -26.56 4.61 30.90
CA LEU A 133 -25.54 3.56 30.99
C LEU A 133 -26.05 2.16 30.57
N ASP A 134 -27.11 2.08 29.78
CA ASP A 134 -27.82 0.83 29.50
C ASP A 134 -26.96 -0.23 28.78
N GLY A 135 -26.61 -1.27 29.53
CA GLY A 135 -25.73 -2.35 29.09
C GLY A 135 -24.27 -1.89 28.89
N ILE A 136 -23.82 -0.90 29.64
CA ILE A 136 -22.42 -0.51 29.81
C ILE A 136 -21.92 -1.02 31.16
N GLU A 137 -20.84 -1.79 31.15
CA GLU A 137 -20.20 -2.32 32.35
C GLU A 137 -19.11 -1.35 32.86
N LEU A 138 -19.20 -0.93 34.12
CA LEU A 138 -18.21 -0.08 34.79
C LEU A 138 -17.26 -0.94 35.67
N PRO A 139 -15.94 -0.69 35.66
CA PRO A 139 -15.24 0.38 34.97
C PRO A 139 -15.17 0.14 33.46
N MET A 140 -15.41 1.22 32.72
CA MET A 140 -15.64 1.13 31.28
C MET A 140 -14.38 0.65 30.53
N SER A 141 -14.57 -0.27 29.58
CA SER A 141 -13.52 -0.70 28.65
C SER A 141 -13.53 0.11 27.36
N LEU A 142 -12.38 0.25 26.69
CA LEU A 142 -12.27 1.03 25.44
C LEU A 142 -13.22 0.58 24.33
N LYS A 143 -13.56 -0.72 24.28
CA LYS A 143 -14.50 -1.27 23.29
C LYS A 143 -15.95 -0.86 23.53
N GLN A 144 -16.27 -0.44 24.76
CA GLN A 144 -17.63 -0.01 25.16
C GLN A 144 -17.85 1.49 24.98
N ILE A 145 -16.81 2.28 24.69
CA ILE A 145 -16.91 3.72 24.43
C ILE A 145 -17.85 3.98 23.26
N ASN A 146 -17.66 3.24 22.16
CA ASN A 146 -18.59 3.08 21.03
C ASN A 146 -20.08 3.09 21.39
N LYS A 147 -20.41 2.30 22.42
CA LYS A 147 -21.77 2.08 22.88
C LYS A 147 -22.21 3.20 23.83
N PHE A 148 -21.33 3.66 24.72
CA PHE A 148 -21.59 4.75 25.66
C PHE A 148 -21.82 6.10 24.98
N GLU A 149 -20.86 6.55 24.15
CA GLU A 149 -21.09 6.89 22.74
C GLU A 149 -22.52 7.24 22.31
N LEU A 150 -23.08 6.25 21.63
CA LEU A 150 -24.42 6.27 21.06
C LEU A 150 -25.54 6.41 22.08
N LEU A 151 -25.37 5.86 23.30
CA LEU A 151 -26.41 5.89 24.33
C LEU A 151 -26.59 7.28 24.96
N ASN A 152 -25.50 8.00 25.16
CA ASN A 152 -25.49 9.31 25.82
C ASN A 152 -25.42 10.46 24.82
N LYS A 153 -25.12 10.17 23.55
CA LYS A 153 -24.92 11.13 22.45
C LYS A 153 -23.83 12.15 22.74
N ILE A 154 -22.73 11.69 23.32
CA ILE A 154 -21.58 12.52 23.72
C ILE A 154 -20.31 11.91 23.14
N SER A 155 -19.33 12.72 22.75
CA SER A 155 -18.09 12.20 22.18
C SER A 155 -16.93 12.25 23.18
N ILE A 156 -16.17 11.18 23.22
CA ILE A 156 -15.14 10.86 24.19
C ILE A 156 -13.85 10.55 23.43
N ASN A 157 -12.85 11.41 23.59
CA ASN A 157 -11.53 11.22 22.99
C ASN A 157 -10.58 10.51 23.96
N VAL A 158 -9.94 9.42 23.51
CA VAL A 158 -8.99 8.63 24.34
C VAL A 158 -7.61 8.55 23.70
N TYR A 159 -6.58 8.88 24.49
CA TYR A 159 -5.18 8.94 24.06
C TYR A 159 -4.33 7.83 24.72
N THR A 160 -3.47 7.11 23.96
CA THR A 160 -2.68 5.93 24.42
C THR A 160 -1.26 5.80 23.78
N ARG A 161 -0.37 4.91 24.29
CA ARG A 161 1.07 4.69 23.89
C ARG A 161 1.42 3.15 23.77
N ASN A 162 2.01 2.55 22.68
CA ASN A 162 1.79 1.08 22.27
C ASN A 162 2.89 0.11 21.60
N GLY A 163 2.70 -1.29 21.53
CA GLY A 163 3.37 -2.37 20.64
C GLY A 163 3.04 -3.98 20.58
N LYS A 164 2.68 -4.63 19.39
CA LYS A 164 2.79 -6.05 18.63
C LYS A 164 1.99 -7.50 18.81
N SER A 165 1.65 -8.35 17.72
CA SER A 165 0.86 -9.74 17.53
C SER A 165 1.07 -10.78 16.25
N GLY A 166 0.34 -11.98 15.98
CA GLY A 166 0.43 -13.04 14.77
C GLY A 166 -0.58 -14.33 14.46
N THR A 167 -0.49 -15.15 13.30
CA THR A 167 -1.42 -16.16 12.47
C THR A 167 -0.96 -17.68 12.06
N TYR A 168 -1.74 -18.59 11.33
CA TYR A 168 -1.45 -20.05 10.85
C TYR A 168 -1.68 -20.47 9.32
N PRO A 169 -0.99 -21.51 8.72
CA PRO A 169 -1.01 -21.88 7.26
C PRO A 169 -1.82 -23.15 6.79
N TYR A 170 -2.26 -23.22 5.50
CA TYR A 170 -3.19 -24.23 4.89
C TYR A 170 -2.63 -25.12 3.71
N HIS A 171 -1.58 -24.73 2.97
CA HIS A 171 -0.97 -25.56 1.90
C HIS A 171 0.57 -25.43 1.85
N HIS A 172 1.28 -26.50 1.44
CA HIS A 172 2.73 -26.52 1.24
C HIS A 172 3.07 -26.77 -0.24
N HIS A 173 3.34 -25.71 -1.00
CA HIS A 173 3.72 -25.87 -2.42
C HIS A 173 5.22 -26.16 -2.56
N LYS A 174 5.59 -26.95 -3.56
CA LYS A 174 6.98 -27.21 -3.98
C LYS A 174 7.11 -26.90 -5.46
N ALA A 175 8.07 -26.06 -5.82
CA ALA A 175 8.35 -25.77 -7.23
C ALA A 175 9.08 -26.95 -7.89
N TYR A 176 8.65 -27.33 -9.09
CA TYR A 176 9.30 -28.36 -9.91
C TYR A 176 9.85 -27.80 -11.23
N SER A 177 9.55 -26.55 -11.57
CA SER A 177 10.07 -25.89 -12.76
C SER A 177 10.21 -24.38 -12.53
N ALA A 178 11.17 -23.76 -13.20
CA ALA A 178 11.36 -22.33 -13.22
C ALA A 178 11.82 -21.90 -14.63
N ALA A 179 11.35 -20.75 -15.08
CA ALA A 179 11.72 -20.19 -16.37
C ALA A 179 11.73 -18.66 -16.31
N TYR A 180 12.54 -18.05 -17.17
CA TYR A 180 12.60 -16.61 -17.33
C TYR A 180 13.04 -16.22 -18.74
N TYR A 181 12.69 -15.00 -19.13
CA TYR A 181 13.15 -14.36 -20.36
C TYR A 181 13.90 -13.09 -19.99
N VAL A 182 15.12 -12.92 -20.52
CA VAL A 182 15.85 -11.65 -20.42
C VAL A 182 15.54 -10.84 -21.66
N GLN A 183 15.09 -9.60 -21.47
CA GLN A 183 14.96 -8.62 -22.53
C GLN A 183 16.08 -7.58 -22.39
N CYS A 184 16.94 -7.46 -23.41
CA CYS A 184 17.98 -6.45 -23.47
C CYS A 184 17.72 -5.50 -24.66
N SER A 185 17.37 -4.25 -24.36
CA SER A 185 17.15 -3.22 -25.39
C SER A 185 18.45 -2.64 -25.96
N TYR A 186 19.57 -2.78 -25.24
CA TYR A 186 20.89 -2.34 -25.69
C TYR A 186 21.48 -3.26 -26.77
N ASP A 187 21.36 -4.57 -26.57
CA ASP A 187 21.86 -5.58 -27.48
C ASP A 187 20.92 -6.80 -27.45
N ASN A 188 20.13 -6.94 -28.52
CA ASN A 188 19.12 -7.99 -28.61
C ASN A 188 19.72 -9.41 -28.65
N SER A 189 21.02 -9.56 -28.94
CA SER A 189 21.70 -10.87 -28.87
C SER A 189 21.83 -11.39 -27.43
N LEU A 190 21.72 -10.48 -26.44
CA LEU A 190 21.71 -10.82 -25.01
C LEU A 190 20.31 -11.19 -24.51
N SER A 191 19.27 -10.99 -25.31
CA SER A 191 17.92 -11.42 -24.98
C SER A 191 17.78 -12.92 -25.15
N ALA A 192 17.26 -13.62 -24.15
CA ALA A 192 17.19 -15.07 -24.17
C ALA A 192 16.16 -15.66 -23.20
N TYR A 193 15.47 -16.71 -23.66
CA TYR A 193 14.70 -17.60 -22.79
C TYR A 193 15.61 -18.66 -22.14
N ARG A 194 15.37 -18.94 -20.86
CA ARG A 194 16.02 -20.00 -20.10
C ARG A 194 15.00 -20.68 -19.19
N TYR A 195 15.12 -21.99 -19.01
CA TYR A 195 14.26 -22.75 -18.11
C TYR A 195 14.99 -23.95 -17.51
N ARG A 196 14.46 -24.44 -16.40
CA ARG A 196 14.87 -25.70 -15.78
C ARG A 196 13.69 -26.39 -15.11
N ARG A 197 13.51 -27.66 -15.44
CA ARG A 197 12.62 -28.60 -14.75
C ARG A 197 13.43 -29.46 -13.79
N GLY A 198 13.03 -29.51 -12.53
CA GLY A 198 13.72 -30.19 -11.44
C GLY A 198 13.40 -29.60 -10.08
N THR A 199 13.67 -30.36 -9.02
CA THR A 199 13.50 -29.91 -7.63
C THR A 199 14.50 -28.81 -7.22
N ASP A 200 15.57 -28.63 -7.99
CA ASP A 200 16.59 -27.59 -7.83
C ASP A 200 16.30 -26.32 -8.65
N CYS A 201 15.14 -26.23 -9.31
CA CYS A 201 14.81 -25.14 -10.23
C CYS A 201 14.91 -23.74 -9.60
N ILE A 202 14.52 -23.57 -8.32
CA ILE A 202 14.62 -22.28 -7.62
C ILE A 202 16.09 -21.91 -7.35
N SER A 203 16.90 -22.86 -6.89
CA SER A 203 18.33 -22.64 -6.66
C SER A 203 19.05 -22.28 -7.96
N TRP A 204 18.74 -22.99 -9.05
CA TRP A 204 19.22 -22.67 -10.40
C TRP A 204 18.82 -21.25 -10.81
N PHE A 205 17.54 -20.89 -10.66
CA PHE A 205 17.05 -19.56 -11.01
C PHE A 205 17.80 -18.45 -10.25
N VAL A 206 18.09 -18.65 -8.96
CA VAL A 206 18.83 -17.67 -8.15
C VAL A 206 20.30 -17.55 -8.57
N GLU A 207 20.97 -18.66 -8.94
CA GLU A 207 22.33 -18.61 -9.51
C GLU A 207 22.35 -17.91 -10.88
N GLU A 208 21.34 -18.14 -11.73
CA GLU A 208 21.20 -17.45 -13.01
C GLU A 208 21.04 -15.93 -12.82
N LEU A 209 20.25 -15.50 -11.85
CA LEU A 209 20.09 -14.09 -11.49
C LEU A 209 21.39 -13.44 -11.00
N LYS A 210 22.18 -14.18 -10.22
CA LYS A 210 23.51 -13.75 -9.76
C LYS A 210 24.47 -13.60 -10.94
N ALA A 211 24.52 -14.60 -11.83
CA ALA A 211 25.34 -14.55 -13.04
C ALA A 211 24.93 -13.36 -13.93
N LEU A 212 23.62 -13.13 -14.11
CA LEU A 212 23.08 -11.98 -14.83
C LEU A 212 23.53 -10.66 -14.19
N ALA A 213 23.44 -10.53 -12.86
CA ALA A 213 23.87 -9.32 -12.16
C ALA A 213 25.35 -9.00 -12.39
N PHE A 214 26.23 -10.01 -12.38
CA PHE A 214 27.66 -9.82 -12.67
C PHE A 214 27.92 -9.43 -14.12
N ARG A 215 27.24 -10.08 -15.09
CA ARG A 215 27.35 -9.71 -16.51
C ARG A 215 26.92 -8.26 -16.75
N VAL A 216 25.76 -7.86 -16.21
CA VAL A 216 25.26 -6.49 -16.36
C VAL A 216 26.16 -5.48 -15.67
N LYS A 217 26.73 -5.81 -14.50
CA LYS A 217 27.71 -4.94 -13.84
C LYS A 217 28.94 -4.70 -14.72
N ALA A 218 29.49 -5.75 -15.33
CA ALA A 218 30.63 -5.62 -16.22
C ALA A 218 30.32 -4.67 -17.40
N ILE A 219 29.14 -4.83 -18.01
CA ILE A 219 28.66 -3.97 -19.10
C ILE A 219 28.51 -2.51 -18.63
N LEU A 220 27.83 -2.27 -17.50
CA LEU A 220 27.62 -0.92 -16.95
C LEU A 220 28.91 -0.25 -16.44
N THR A 221 30.00 -0.99 -16.26
CA THR A 221 31.29 -0.45 -15.78
C THR A 221 32.24 -0.11 -16.94
N ALA A 222 32.01 -0.65 -18.14
CA ALA A 222 32.92 -0.51 -19.28
C ALA A 222 33.05 0.92 -19.84
N ASN A 223 32.18 1.86 -19.44
CA ASN A 223 32.13 3.28 -19.84
C ASN A 223 32.62 3.58 -21.27
N VAL A 224 31.75 3.36 -22.25
CA VAL A 224 32.05 3.57 -23.67
C VAL A 224 32.14 5.07 -23.97
N PRO A 225 33.27 5.56 -24.53
CA PRO A 225 33.43 6.98 -24.84
C PRO A 225 32.47 7.42 -25.94
N MET A 226 32.13 8.72 -25.92
CA MET A 226 31.25 9.30 -26.94
C MET A 226 31.86 9.16 -28.34
N VAL A 227 31.05 8.69 -29.29
CA VAL A 227 31.38 8.66 -30.70
C VAL A 227 31.37 10.09 -31.25
N ASN A 228 32.27 10.40 -32.18
CA ASN A 228 32.30 11.70 -32.85
C ASN A 228 30.93 12.07 -33.44
N LEU A 229 30.50 13.31 -33.20
CA LEU A 229 29.22 13.80 -33.72
C LEU A 229 29.27 13.88 -35.25
N THR A 230 28.17 13.50 -35.88
CA THR A 230 27.96 13.76 -37.30
C THR A 230 27.76 15.27 -37.53
N ARG A 231 28.01 15.77 -38.74
CA ARG A 231 27.78 17.19 -39.09
C ARG A 231 26.34 17.64 -38.78
N LYS A 232 25.34 16.77 -38.96
CA LYS A 232 23.94 17.07 -38.62
C LYS A 232 23.75 17.25 -37.10
N GLN A 233 24.37 16.38 -36.30
CA GLN A 233 24.31 16.47 -34.84
C GLN A 233 25.04 17.70 -34.30
N GLU A 234 26.17 18.09 -34.90
CA GLU A 234 26.89 19.30 -34.48
C GLU A 234 26.04 20.56 -34.73
N VAL A 235 25.38 20.65 -35.88
CA VAL A 235 24.43 21.74 -36.17
C VAL A 235 23.28 21.73 -35.18
N ALA A 236 22.66 20.56 -34.93
CA ALA A 236 21.58 20.42 -33.95
C ALA A 236 22.03 20.88 -32.56
N TYR A 237 23.19 20.43 -32.08
CA TYR A 237 23.77 20.82 -30.80
C TYR A 237 23.93 22.33 -30.65
N HIS A 238 24.47 23.01 -31.68
CA HIS A 238 24.66 24.46 -31.65
C HIS A 238 23.34 25.24 -31.71
N SER A 239 22.37 24.75 -32.48
CA SER A 239 21.06 25.39 -32.65
C SER A 239 20.06 25.09 -31.53
N ALA A 240 20.32 24.09 -30.69
CA ALA A 240 19.41 23.68 -29.63
C ALA A 240 19.24 24.78 -28.58
N THR A 241 17.98 25.03 -28.23
CA THR A 241 17.58 26.08 -27.29
C THR A 241 17.21 25.55 -25.91
N HIS A 242 17.03 24.23 -25.76
CA HIS A 242 16.57 23.60 -24.52
C HIS A 242 17.42 22.37 -24.18
N CYS A 243 17.57 22.10 -22.89
CA CYS A 243 18.24 20.91 -22.38
C CYS A 243 17.31 19.70 -22.51
N HIS A 244 17.75 18.61 -23.13
CA HIS A 244 16.90 17.43 -23.31
C HIS A 244 16.55 16.67 -22.00
N ILE A 245 17.32 16.87 -20.92
CA ILE A 245 17.09 16.19 -19.62
C ILE A 245 16.00 16.87 -18.81
N CYS A 246 16.11 18.19 -18.59
CA CYS A 246 15.18 18.94 -17.74
C CYS A 246 14.18 19.78 -18.55
N GLU A 247 14.31 19.80 -19.87
CA GLU A 247 13.45 20.50 -20.83
C GLU A 247 13.42 22.04 -20.65
N LYS A 248 14.32 22.60 -19.82
CA LYS A 248 14.46 24.05 -19.61
C LYS A 248 15.37 24.71 -20.66
N PRO A 249 15.22 26.02 -20.91
CA PRO A 249 16.09 26.75 -21.81
C PRO A 249 17.57 26.62 -21.44
N LEU A 250 18.43 26.52 -22.45
CA LEU A 250 19.89 26.62 -22.31
C LEU A 250 20.26 28.09 -22.41
N ALA A 251 20.45 28.75 -21.28
CA ALA A 251 20.79 30.18 -21.27
C ALA A 251 22.18 30.42 -21.85
N GLN A 252 22.42 31.63 -22.36
CA GLN A 252 23.64 31.98 -23.10
C GLN A 252 24.89 31.99 -22.19
N ASP A 253 24.69 32.14 -20.89
CA ASP A 253 25.67 32.14 -19.81
C ASP A 253 25.87 30.76 -19.14
N GLU A 254 25.02 29.78 -19.44
CA GLU A 254 25.14 28.43 -18.88
C GLU A 254 26.00 27.49 -19.75
N THR A 255 26.87 26.71 -19.11
CA THR A 255 27.71 25.72 -19.80
C THR A 255 26.87 24.58 -20.38
N ARG A 256 26.67 24.62 -21.70
CA ARG A 256 26.06 23.55 -22.50
C ARG A 256 27.05 22.42 -22.75
N VAL A 257 26.66 21.18 -22.46
CA VAL A 257 27.49 19.98 -22.67
C VAL A 257 26.82 18.97 -23.59
N ARG A 258 27.61 18.02 -24.11
CA ARG A 258 27.15 16.94 -24.99
C ARG A 258 26.86 15.69 -24.15
N ASP A 259 25.60 15.35 -23.94
CA ASP A 259 25.24 14.10 -23.27
C ASP A 259 25.33 12.91 -24.24
N HIS A 260 25.69 11.75 -23.72
CA HIS A 260 25.76 10.52 -24.50
C HIS A 260 25.47 9.30 -23.65
N CYS A 261 25.11 8.21 -24.33
CA CYS A 261 24.88 6.92 -23.69
C CYS A 261 26.21 6.21 -23.40
N HIS A 262 26.57 6.04 -22.12
CA HIS A 262 27.81 5.34 -21.71
C HIS A 262 27.86 3.85 -22.07
N LEU A 263 26.75 3.26 -22.53
CA LEU A 263 26.72 1.89 -23.03
C LEU A 263 27.05 1.79 -24.53
N THR A 264 26.66 2.79 -25.33
CA THR A 264 26.77 2.73 -26.80
C THR A 264 27.72 3.77 -27.37
N GLY A 265 28.16 4.76 -26.57
CA GLY A 265 28.86 5.95 -27.02
C GLY A 265 28.00 6.92 -27.84
N ARG A 266 26.72 6.60 -28.11
CA ARG A 266 25.87 7.43 -28.99
C ARG A 266 25.49 8.73 -28.31
N TYR A 267 25.72 9.84 -29.01
CA TYR A 267 25.24 11.16 -28.63
C TYR A 267 23.72 11.15 -28.46
N ARG A 268 23.25 11.69 -27.33
CA ARG A 268 21.83 11.84 -27.03
C ARG A 268 21.36 13.20 -27.50
N ASP A 269 21.73 14.26 -26.76
CA ASP A 269 21.34 15.63 -27.08
C ASP A 269 22.09 16.65 -26.17
N PRO A 270 21.93 17.98 -26.37
CA PRO A 270 22.54 18.96 -25.49
C PRO A 270 21.89 18.96 -24.11
N ALA A 271 22.71 19.21 -23.09
CA ALA A 271 22.25 19.31 -21.71
C ALA A 271 22.94 20.45 -20.96
N HIS A 272 22.33 20.91 -19.86
CA HIS A 272 23.06 21.69 -18.86
C HIS A 272 24.17 20.83 -18.25
N SER A 273 25.33 21.42 -17.98
CA SER A 273 26.43 20.72 -17.30
C SER A 273 25.98 20.03 -16.00
N ASN A 274 25.14 20.70 -15.19
CA ASN A 274 24.64 20.12 -13.94
C ASN A 274 23.61 19.00 -14.19
N CYS A 275 22.72 19.14 -15.18
CA CYS A 275 21.78 18.08 -15.55
C CYS A 275 22.54 16.82 -15.99
N ASN A 276 23.53 16.97 -16.86
CA ASN A 276 24.38 15.88 -17.34
C ASN A 276 25.10 15.15 -16.20
N LEU A 277 25.71 15.88 -15.26
CA LEU A 277 26.39 15.28 -14.09
C LEU A 277 25.44 14.50 -13.17
N ASN A 278 24.18 14.91 -13.10
CA ASN A 278 23.16 14.26 -12.28
C ASN A 278 22.41 13.15 -13.03
N TYR A 279 22.51 13.08 -14.35
CA TYR A 279 21.88 12.06 -15.18
C TYR A 279 22.67 10.75 -15.09
N LYS A 280 22.28 9.91 -14.13
CA LYS A 280 23.00 8.68 -13.79
C LYS A 280 22.27 7.45 -14.32
N ASP A 281 23.04 6.52 -14.87
CA ASP A 281 22.53 5.21 -15.26
C ASP A 281 22.05 4.42 -14.04
N SER A 282 20.92 3.73 -14.19
CA SER A 282 20.38 2.86 -13.15
C SER A 282 21.09 1.52 -13.16
N TYR A 283 21.61 1.11 -12.01
CA TYR A 283 22.15 -0.24 -11.79
C TYR A 283 21.06 -1.22 -11.37
N THR A 284 19.79 -0.93 -11.66
CA THR A 284 18.64 -1.77 -11.26
C THR A 284 18.17 -2.62 -12.42
N ILE A 285 18.11 -3.93 -12.22
CA ILE A 285 17.49 -4.90 -13.13
C ILE A 285 16.09 -5.20 -12.58
N PRO A 286 15.00 -4.78 -13.26
CA PRO A 286 13.65 -5.15 -12.90
C PRO A 286 13.39 -6.61 -13.26
N ILE A 287 12.91 -7.40 -12.29
CA ILE A 287 12.50 -8.79 -12.45
C ILE A 287 10.99 -8.84 -12.31
N VAL A 288 10.30 -9.12 -13.41
CA VAL A 288 8.84 -9.02 -13.50
C VAL A 288 8.21 -10.39 -13.30
N PHE A 289 7.29 -10.47 -12.34
CA PHE A 289 6.41 -11.61 -12.16
C PHE A 289 4.95 -11.15 -12.28
N HIS A 290 4.05 -12.05 -12.64
CA HIS A 290 2.61 -11.81 -12.55
C HIS A 290 2.06 -12.47 -11.29
N ASN A 291 1.57 -11.67 -10.34
CA ASN A 291 1.11 -12.07 -9.01
C ASN A 291 2.22 -12.59 -8.07
N LEU A 292 3.35 -11.87 -8.05
CA LEU A 292 4.48 -12.18 -7.16
C LEU A 292 4.08 -12.22 -5.69
N SER A 293 3.33 -11.20 -5.23
CA SER A 293 2.95 -11.06 -3.82
C SER A 293 2.06 -12.19 -3.31
N GLY A 294 1.32 -12.85 -4.21
CA GLY A 294 0.34 -13.88 -3.85
C GLY A 294 0.95 -15.28 -3.72
N TYR A 295 1.92 -15.62 -4.58
CA TYR A 295 2.37 -17.01 -4.73
C TYR A 295 3.89 -17.16 -4.66
N ASN A 296 4.67 -16.42 -5.46
CA ASN A 296 6.06 -16.82 -5.72
C ASN A 296 7.08 -16.27 -4.72
N SER A 297 6.76 -15.19 -4.00
CA SER A 297 7.75 -14.47 -3.18
C SER A 297 8.41 -15.33 -2.10
N HIS A 298 7.68 -16.27 -1.48
CA HIS A 298 8.18 -17.02 -0.34
C HIS A 298 9.25 -18.06 -0.70
N PHE A 299 9.18 -18.66 -1.89
CA PHE A 299 10.21 -19.59 -2.39
C PHE A 299 11.50 -18.87 -2.76
N ILE A 300 11.37 -17.73 -3.42
CA ILE A 300 12.51 -17.04 -4.03
C ILE A 300 13.30 -16.25 -2.97
N ILE A 301 12.62 -15.56 -2.04
CA ILE A 301 13.30 -14.73 -1.03
C ILE A 301 14.25 -15.56 -0.16
N LYS A 302 13.84 -16.78 0.23
CA LYS A 302 14.65 -17.66 1.08
C LYS A 302 15.96 -18.03 0.39
N GLU A 303 15.91 -18.47 -0.86
CA GLU A 303 17.11 -18.83 -1.63
C GLU A 303 17.95 -17.58 -1.96
N LEU A 304 17.34 -16.48 -2.41
CA LEU A 304 18.04 -15.21 -2.65
C LEU A 304 18.79 -14.67 -1.43
N ALA A 305 18.23 -14.86 -0.23
CA ALA A 305 18.85 -14.42 1.01
C ALA A 305 20.14 -15.20 1.29
N ASN A 306 20.17 -16.50 1.00
CA ASN A 306 21.24 -17.40 1.41
C ASN A 306 22.29 -17.63 0.31
N ASN A 307 21.92 -17.58 -0.96
CA ASN A 307 22.77 -18.03 -2.06
C ASN A 307 23.99 -17.12 -2.33
N PHE A 308 23.84 -15.79 -2.27
CA PHE A 308 24.97 -14.86 -2.49
C PHE A 308 24.93 -13.60 -1.61
N LYS A 309 26.10 -12.96 -1.44
CA LYS A 309 26.31 -11.79 -0.57
C LYS A 309 25.46 -10.59 -1.01
N GLY A 310 25.20 -9.69 -0.05
CA GLY A 310 24.48 -8.43 -0.26
C GLY A 310 23.05 -8.42 0.26
N THR A 311 22.56 -7.23 0.63
CA THR A 311 21.34 -7.01 1.44
C THR A 311 20.05 -7.23 0.66
N ILE A 312 18.95 -7.47 1.38
CA ILE A 312 17.60 -7.51 0.79
C ILE A 312 16.79 -6.41 1.45
N ASP A 313 16.30 -5.50 0.62
CA ASP A 313 15.36 -4.46 1.03
C ASP A 313 13.93 -4.97 0.75
N LEU A 314 13.04 -4.84 1.75
CA LEU A 314 11.67 -5.35 1.67
C LEU A 314 10.68 -4.19 1.66
N LEU A 315 9.62 -4.31 0.86
CA LEU A 315 8.43 -3.46 0.92
C LEU A 315 7.24 -4.31 1.39
N PRO A 316 7.05 -4.51 2.71
CA PRO A 316 6.06 -5.44 3.26
C PRO A 316 4.64 -4.85 3.28
N ILE A 317 3.64 -5.72 3.08
CA ILE A 317 2.23 -5.48 3.45
C ILE A 317 1.96 -6.15 4.79
N THR A 318 2.36 -7.42 4.91
CA THR A 318 2.33 -8.21 6.14
C THR A 318 3.71 -8.83 6.38
N LYS A 319 3.90 -9.57 7.48
CA LYS A 319 5.12 -10.39 7.66
C LYS A 319 5.25 -11.50 6.60
N GLU A 320 4.17 -11.82 5.90
CA GLU A 320 4.08 -12.93 4.95
C GLU A 320 3.93 -12.45 3.49
N LYS A 321 3.41 -11.23 3.29
CA LYS A 321 3.12 -10.66 1.96
C LYS A 321 3.94 -9.40 1.72
N TYR A 322 4.69 -9.38 0.61
CA TYR A 322 5.53 -8.25 0.20
C TYR A 322 5.03 -7.64 -1.11
N ILE A 323 4.97 -6.30 -1.19
CA ILE A 323 4.73 -5.56 -2.44
C ILE A 323 5.87 -5.84 -3.42
N SER A 324 7.11 -5.75 -2.92
CA SER A 324 8.33 -5.96 -3.68
C SER A 324 9.48 -6.27 -2.71
N PHE A 325 10.54 -6.85 -3.23
CA PHE A 325 11.82 -6.95 -2.56
C PHE A 325 12.94 -6.69 -3.55
N THR A 326 14.04 -6.11 -3.07
CA THR A 326 15.21 -5.78 -3.87
C THR A 326 16.44 -6.43 -3.27
N LYS A 327 17.14 -7.24 -4.07
CA LYS A 327 18.42 -7.81 -3.69
C LYS A 327 19.54 -6.90 -4.19
N ASN A 328 20.29 -6.32 -3.26
CA ASN A 328 21.54 -5.62 -3.58
C ASN A 328 22.65 -6.65 -3.68
N VAL A 329 23.35 -6.71 -4.82
CA VAL A 329 24.39 -7.72 -5.08
C VAL A 329 25.75 -7.16 -4.65
N ASN A 330 26.38 -7.77 -3.63
CA ASN A 330 27.69 -7.35 -3.14
C ASN A 330 28.80 -8.30 -3.57
N GLU A 331 29.93 -7.72 -3.99
CA GLU A 331 31.23 -8.40 -4.02
C GLU A 331 32.00 -8.07 -2.74
N ALA A 332 33.06 -8.82 -2.43
CA ALA A 332 33.89 -8.57 -1.25
C ALA A 332 34.53 -7.16 -1.29
N ASP A 333 34.47 -6.48 -0.14
CA ASP A 333 35.29 -5.34 0.33
C ASP A 333 35.45 -4.06 -0.51
N VAL A 334 34.62 -3.82 -1.54
CA VAL A 334 34.61 -2.52 -2.26
C VAL A 334 33.50 -1.59 -1.73
N PRO A 335 33.76 -0.28 -1.50
CA PRO A 335 32.79 0.61 -0.85
C PRO A 335 31.58 0.95 -1.74
N PHE A 336 30.37 0.59 -1.27
CA PHE A 336 29.01 1.17 -1.41
C PHE A 336 28.50 1.88 -2.68
N ARG A 337 29.29 2.23 -3.69
CA ARG A 337 28.82 2.91 -4.91
C ARG A 337 28.90 1.94 -6.08
N ASN A 338 27.74 1.69 -6.71
CA ASN A 338 27.54 0.94 -7.97
C ASN A 338 27.33 -0.59 -7.83
N HIS A 339 26.56 -1.02 -6.83
CA HIS A 339 26.05 -2.40 -6.79
C HIS A 339 24.82 -2.55 -7.70
N VAL A 340 24.81 -3.64 -8.48
CA VAL A 340 23.62 -4.05 -9.23
C VAL A 340 22.51 -4.44 -8.25
N LYS A 341 21.29 -3.99 -8.53
CA LYS A 341 20.09 -4.25 -7.74
C LYS A 341 19.13 -5.09 -8.55
N LEU A 342 18.75 -6.25 -8.03
CA LEU A 342 17.71 -7.09 -8.60
C LEU A 342 16.38 -6.74 -7.92
N ARG A 343 15.52 -5.99 -8.61
CA ARG A 343 14.26 -5.50 -8.05
C ARG A 343 13.11 -6.35 -8.58
N PHE A 344 12.44 -7.07 -7.69
CA PHE A 344 11.29 -7.89 -8.05
C PHE A 344 10.02 -7.06 -8.06
N ILE A 345 9.33 -6.99 -9.20
CA ILE A 345 8.09 -6.24 -9.37
C ILE A 345 6.94 -7.15 -9.76
N ASP A 346 5.75 -6.81 -9.27
CA ASP A 346 4.52 -7.55 -9.54
C ASP A 346 3.70 -6.82 -10.60
N SER A 347 3.68 -7.35 -11.83
CA SER A 347 2.90 -6.78 -12.93
C SER A 347 1.40 -6.69 -12.63
N LEU A 348 0.85 -7.52 -11.73
CA LEU A 348 -0.56 -7.45 -11.33
C LEU A 348 -0.89 -6.14 -10.58
N ARG A 349 0.12 -5.48 -10.00
CA ARG A 349 0.00 -4.16 -9.35
C ARG A 349 -0.03 -2.99 -10.35
N TYR A 350 0.15 -3.30 -11.63
CA TYR A 350 0.02 -2.40 -12.76
C TYR A 350 -1.19 -2.74 -13.62
N LEU A 351 -1.36 -4.03 -13.88
CA LEU A 351 -2.34 -4.61 -14.77
C LEU A 351 -3.22 -5.56 -13.96
N SER A 352 -4.28 -5.04 -13.34
CA SER A 352 -5.17 -5.79 -12.45
C SER A 352 -6.14 -6.71 -13.22
N SER A 353 -5.60 -7.60 -14.06
CA SER A 353 -6.34 -8.58 -14.86
C SER A 353 -5.49 -9.82 -15.06
N SER A 354 -6.12 -10.95 -15.39
CA SER A 354 -5.40 -12.19 -15.69
C SER A 354 -4.51 -12.02 -16.92
N LEU A 355 -3.39 -12.77 -16.95
CA LEU A 355 -2.49 -12.81 -18.09
C LEU A 355 -3.21 -13.15 -19.41
N ASP A 356 -4.20 -14.05 -19.36
CA ASP A 356 -5.00 -14.43 -20.53
C ASP A 356 -5.80 -13.24 -21.09
N LYS A 357 -6.50 -12.52 -20.21
CA LYS A 357 -7.23 -11.31 -20.59
C LYS A 357 -6.29 -10.23 -21.13
N LEU A 358 -5.10 -10.08 -20.54
CA LEU A 358 -4.09 -9.13 -21.02
C LEU A 358 -3.54 -9.51 -22.41
N ALA A 359 -3.28 -10.79 -22.64
CA ALA A 359 -2.84 -11.29 -23.94
C ALA A 359 -3.91 -11.04 -25.02
N SER A 360 -5.19 -11.21 -24.69
CA SER A 360 -6.31 -10.99 -25.63
C SER A 360 -6.42 -9.55 -26.16
N PHE A 361 -5.81 -8.57 -25.47
CA PHE A 361 -5.79 -7.17 -25.91
C PHE A 361 -4.64 -6.84 -26.86
N LEU A 362 -3.65 -7.72 -26.99
CA LEU A 362 -2.55 -7.54 -27.91
C LEU A 362 -2.90 -8.11 -29.28
N SER A 363 -2.70 -7.32 -30.32
CA SER A 363 -2.71 -7.83 -31.68
C SER A 363 -1.46 -8.67 -31.94
N LYS A 364 -1.54 -9.62 -32.89
CA LYS A 364 -0.47 -10.59 -33.14
C LYS A 364 0.87 -9.94 -33.53
N ASP A 365 0.85 -8.77 -34.16
CA ASP A 365 2.06 -7.99 -34.50
C ASP A 365 2.81 -7.44 -33.26
N LYS A 366 2.14 -7.41 -32.10
CA LYS A 366 2.70 -6.98 -30.81
C LYS A 366 3.37 -8.12 -30.04
N LEU A 367 3.15 -9.38 -30.42
CA LEU A 367 3.72 -10.57 -29.80
C LEU A 367 5.12 -10.88 -30.36
N LYS A 368 6.03 -9.91 -30.31
CA LYS A 368 7.33 -9.96 -30.99
C LYS A 368 8.28 -10.95 -30.33
N ILE A 369 8.31 -10.97 -29.00
CA ILE A 369 9.17 -11.85 -28.21
C ILE A 369 8.71 -13.30 -28.37
N LEU A 370 7.41 -13.55 -28.22
CA LEU A 370 6.81 -14.87 -28.47
C LEU A 370 7.10 -15.33 -29.90
N ARG A 371 6.91 -14.47 -30.91
CA ARG A 371 7.16 -14.81 -32.31
C ARG A 371 8.64 -15.11 -32.59
N SER A 372 9.55 -14.39 -31.96
CA SER A 372 11.00 -14.62 -32.08
C SER A 372 11.38 -16.02 -31.58
N GLU A 373 10.92 -16.38 -30.38
CA GLU A 373 11.21 -17.66 -29.72
C GLU A 373 10.55 -18.88 -30.39
N PHE A 374 9.52 -18.63 -31.21
CA PHE A 374 8.79 -19.63 -31.97
C PHE A 374 8.82 -19.33 -33.48
N SER A 375 9.93 -18.76 -33.96
CA SER A 375 10.10 -18.32 -35.36
C SER A 375 9.93 -19.44 -36.40
N ASN A 376 10.18 -20.69 -36.00
CA ASN A 376 10.06 -21.87 -36.85
C ASN A 376 8.62 -22.42 -36.97
N LEU A 377 7.67 -21.91 -36.18
CA LEU A 377 6.28 -22.39 -36.24
C LEU A 377 5.52 -21.81 -37.43
N SER A 378 4.62 -22.63 -37.99
CA SER A 378 3.60 -22.14 -38.92
C SER A 378 2.70 -21.11 -38.24
N ILE A 379 2.00 -20.29 -39.03
CA ILE A 379 1.06 -19.28 -38.51
C ILE A 379 -0.04 -19.96 -37.68
N GLU A 380 -0.59 -21.08 -38.15
CA GLU A 380 -1.61 -21.85 -37.43
C GLU A 380 -1.13 -22.35 -36.07
N ASN A 381 0.07 -22.94 -36.01
CA ASN A 381 0.61 -23.47 -34.75
C ASN A 381 1.01 -22.33 -33.81
N PHE A 382 1.54 -21.23 -34.35
CA PHE A 382 1.85 -20.04 -33.55
C PHE A 382 0.58 -19.45 -32.91
N ASP A 383 -0.52 -19.38 -33.66
CA ASP A 383 -1.78 -18.83 -33.18
C ASP A 383 -2.32 -19.56 -31.94
N LEU A 384 -2.07 -20.87 -31.84
CA LEU A 384 -2.43 -21.65 -30.65
C LEU A 384 -1.71 -21.17 -29.38
N LEU A 385 -0.52 -20.56 -29.50
CA LEU A 385 0.29 -20.10 -28.37
C LEU A 385 0.05 -18.62 -28.00
N THR A 386 -0.84 -17.93 -28.72
CA THR A 386 -1.11 -16.49 -28.50
C THR A 386 -2.02 -16.19 -27.31
N ARG A 387 -2.63 -17.23 -26.72
CA ARG A 387 -3.44 -17.14 -25.50
C ARG A 387 -2.81 -17.94 -24.37
N LYS A 388 -3.26 -17.71 -23.13
CA LYS A 388 -2.76 -18.49 -22.00
C LYS A 388 -3.32 -19.92 -22.08
N GLY A 389 -2.44 -20.92 -21.95
CA GLY A 389 -2.87 -22.31 -21.83
C GLY A 389 -3.60 -22.60 -20.51
N VAL A 390 -4.11 -23.82 -20.38
CA VAL A 390 -4.67 -24.38 -19.13
C VAL A 390 -3.72 -25.41 -18.54
N PHE A 391 -3.79 -25.64 -17.22
CA PHE A 391 -2.92 -26.62 -16.56
C PHE A 391 -3.65 -27.27 -15.37
N PRO A 392 -3.55 -28.61 -15.18
CA PRO A 392 -4.27 -29.31 -14.12
C PRO A 392 -3.48 -29.26 -12.80
N TYR A 393 -3.54 -28.12 -12.10
CA TYR A 393 -2.71 -27.86 -10.91
C TYR A 393 -2.92 -28.84 -9.76
N GLU A 394 -4.17 -29.27 -9.52
CA GLU A 394 -4.50 -30.18 -8.42
C GLU A 394 -4.21 -31.64 -8.78
N TYR A 395 -4.26 -31.97 -10.07
CA TYR A 395 -3.84 -33.28 -10.54
C TYR A 395 -2.35 -33.50 -10.29
N VAL A 396 -1.49 -32.50 -10.56
CA VAL A 396 -0.03 -32.60 -10.38
C VAL A 396 0.36 -32.38 -8.91
N ASP A 397 0.10 -33.38 -8.08
CA ASP A 397 0.46 -33.42 -6.65
C ASP A 397 1.85 -34.03 -6.37
N CYS A 398 2.46 -34.70 -7.36
CA CYS A 398 3.80 -35.26 -7.30
C CYS A 398 4.57 -35.12 -8.63
N VAL A 399 5.89 -35.31 -8.60
CA VAL A 399 6.76 -35.13 -9.77
C VAL A 399 6.59 -36.26 -10.77
N GLU A 400 6.21 -37.45 -10.30
CA GLU A 400 6.03 -38.66 -11.10
C GLU A 400 4.92 -38.48 -12.14
N LYS A 401 3.85 -37.74 -11.81
CA LYS A 401 2.75 -37.41 -12.75
C LYS A 401 3.21 -36.59 -13.97
N LEU A 402 4.37 -35.95 -13.92
CA LEU A 402 4.94 -35.30 -15.11
C LEU A 402 5.39 -36.31 -16.17
N GLN A 403 5.50 -37.60 -15.84
CA GLN A 403 5.82 -38.66 -16.79
C GLN A 403 4.58 -39.26 -17.46
N ASP A 404 3.37 -38.83 -17.07
CA ASP A 404 2.13 -39.30 -17.66
C ASP A 404 2.12 -39.05 -19.18
N THR A 405 1.87 -40.10 -19.95
CA THR A 405 1.97 -40.06 -21.43
C THR A 405 0.66 -39.67 -22.12
N CYS A 406 -0.35 -39.29 -21.35
CA CYS A 406 -1.64 -38.83 -21.84
C CYS A 406 -2.05 -37.53 -21.15
N LEU A 407 -2.76 -36.66 -21.88
CA LEU A 407 -3.42 -35.51 -21.26
C LEU A 407 -4.46 -36.03 -20.25
N PRO A 408 -4.45 -35.56 -18.99
CA PRO A 408 -5.47 -35.95 -18.01
C PRO A 408 -6.88 -35.61 -18.49
N PRO A 409 -7.91 -36.37 -18.09
CA PRO A 409 -9.28 -36.08 -18.47
C PRO A 409 -9.72 -34.70 -17.93
N ARG A 410 -10.75 -34.11 -18.55
CA ARG A 410 -11.21 -32.75 -18.23
C ARG A 410 -11.49 -32.57 -16.74
N GLU A 411 -12.06 -33.56 -16.08
CA GLU A 411 -12.42 -33.56 -14.66
C GLU A 411 -11.18 -33.37 -13.75
N SER A 412 -10.00 -33.80 -14.19
CA SER A 412 -8.73 -33.61 -13.48
C SER A 412 -8.22 -32.17 -13.53
N PHE A 413 -8.84 -31.29 -14.31
CA PHE A 413 -8.56 -29.84 -14.32
C PHE A 413 -9.42 -29.05 -13.32
N TYR A 414 -10.13 -29.74 -12.43
CA TYR A 414 -10.85 -29.09 -11.33
C TYR A 414 -9.94 -28.17 -10.51
N SER A 415 -10.49 -27.03 -10.08
CA SER A 415 -9.83 -26.14 -9.13
C SER A 415 -10.72 -25.81 -7.93
N SER A 416 -10.25 -26.14 -6.74
CA SER A 416 -10.81 -25.74 -5.44
C SER A 416 -10.86 -24.23 -5.24
N LEU A 417 -10.05 -23.45 -5.98
CA LEU A 417 -10.06 -21.99 -5.95
C LEU A 417 -11.30 -21.40 -6.64
N THR A 418 -11.74 -22.01 -7.74
CA THR A 418 -12.93 -21.59 -8.49
C THR A 418 -14.17 -22.41 -8.13
N GLY A 419 -13.97 -23.60 -7.53
CA GLY A 419 -15.02 -24.56 -7.26
C GLY A 419 -15.54 -25.25 -8.52
N ASP A 420 -14.80 -25.20 -9.62
CA ASP A 420 -15.26 -25.64 -10.95
C ASP A 420 -14.12 -26.22 -11.80
N THR A 421 -14.50 -26.98 -12.82
CA THR A 421 -13.62 -27.53 -13.85
C THR A 421 -13.50 -26.57 -15.04
N ILE A 422 -12.45 -26.68 -15.85
CA ILE A 422 -12.29 -25.85 -17.05
C ILE A 422 -13.40 -26.07 -18.08
N SER A 423 -13.61 -25.06 -18.94
CA SER A 423 -14.61 -25.12 -20.01
C SER A 423 -14.27 -26.19 -21.05
N GLU A 424 -15.28 -26.70 -21.76
CA GLU A 424 -15.08 -27.64 -22.87
C GLU A 424 -14.18 -27.04 -23.97
N SER A 425 -14.33 -25.75 -24.25
CA SER A 425 -13.51 -25.04 -25.24
C SER A 425 -12.04 -24.95 -24.85
N ASP A 426 -11.75 -24.79 -23.55
CA ASP A 426 -10.37 -24.74 -23.05
C ASP A 426 -9.73 -26.12 -23.02
N TYR A 427 -10.50 -27.16 -22.71
CA TYR A 427 -10.01 -28.54 -22.77
C TYR A 427 -9.73 -28.98 -24.21
N ALA A 428 -10.64 -28.69 -25.15
CA ALA A 428 -10.43 -28.95 -26.57
C ALA A 428 -9.18 -28.22 -27.11
N HIS A 429 -8.90 -27.02 -26.60
CA HIS A 429 -7.67 -26.29 -26.91
C HIS A 429 -6.43 -27.01 -26.36
N ALA A 430 -6.47 -27.54 -25.14
CA ALA A 430 -5.39 -28.32 -24.56
C ALA A 430 -5.13 -29.62 -25.35
N GLU A 431 -6.17 -30.33 -25.77
CA GLU A 431 -6.06 -31.51 -26.65
C GLU A 431 -5.41 -31.16 -27.99
N ASN A 432 -5.82 -30.05 -28.60
CA ASN A 432 -5.24 -29.57 -29.86
C ASN A 432 -3.75 -29.23 -29.69
N ILE A 433 -3.35 -28.57 -28.60
CA ILE A 433 -1.93 -28.33 -28.27
C ILE A 433 -1.18 -29.66 -28.12
N TRP A 434 -1.73 -30.60 -27.36
CA TRP A 434 -1.11 -31.91 -27.15
C TRP A 434 -0.80 -32.62 -28.48
N GLN A 435 -1.78 -32.64 -29.38
CA GLN A 435 -1.67 -33.29 -30.69
C GLN A 435 -0.76 -32.53 -31.67
N ARG A 436 -0.99 -31.22 -31.87
CA ARG A 436 -0.27 -30.41 -32.88
C ARG A 436 1.22 -30.26 -32.57
N PHE A 437 1.59 -30.25 -31.29
CA PHE A 437 2.98 -30.15 -30.84
C PHE A 437 3.61 -31.50 -30.54
N ALA A 438 2.92 -32.62 -30.84
CA ALA A 438 3.39 -33.98 -30.64
C ALA A 438 3.93 -34.25 -29.22
N ILE A 439 3.22 -33.72 -28.22
CA ILE A 439 3.60 -33.80 -26.80
C ILE A 439 3.51 -35.26 -26.34
N GLN A 440 4.58 -35.76 -25.72
CA GLN A 440 4.69 -37.14 -25.27
C GLN A 440 4.41 -37.31 -23.79
N THR A 441 4.65 -36.27 -22.98
CA THR A 441 4.49 -36.33 -21.52
C THR A 441 3.86 -35.06 -20.94
N LEU A 442 3.20 -35.19 -19.78
CA LEU A 442 2.64 -34.04 -19.07
C LEU A 442 3.73 -33.03 -18.66
N GLY A 443 4.98 -33.50 -18.47
CA GLY A 443 6.15 -32.66 -18.25
C GLY A 443 6.47 -31.77 -19.45
N GLU A 444 6.43 -32.29 -20.67
CA GLU A 444 6.61 -31.49 -21.89
C GLU A 444 5.47 -30.47 -22.08
N TYR A 445 4.23 -30.88 -21.76
CA TYR A 445 3.09 -29.95 -21.73
C TYR A 445 3.31 -28.82 -20.72
N SER A 446 3.80 -29.14 -19.52
CA SER A 446 4.14 -28.16 -18.48
C SER A 446 5.24 -27.20 -18.93
N ASP A 447 6.27 -27.70 -19.62
CA ASP A 447 7.38 -26.87 -20.12
C ASP A 447 6.90 -25.88 -21.20
N LEU A 448 6.04 -26.33 -22.13
CA LEU A 448 5.44 -25.47 -23.16
C LEU A 448 4.48 -24.45 -22.54
N TYR A 449 3.66 -24.88 -21.57
CA TYR A 449 2.76 -24.02 -20.79
C TYR A 449 3.55 -22.88 -20.11
N LEU A 450 4.63 -23.23 -19.41
CA LEU A 450 5.47 -22.29 -18.69
C LEU A 450 6.19 -21.34 -19.65
N LYS A 451 6.77 -21.86 -20.74
CA LYS A 451 7.43 -21.05 -21.77
C LYS A 451 6.48 -20.00 -22.34
N THR A 452 5.30 -20.43 -22.78
CA THR A 452 4.28 -19.54 -23.34
C THR A 452 3.85 -18.48 -22.33
N GLY A 453 3.62 -18.86 -21.07
CA GLY A 453 3.26 -17.92 -20.00
C GLY A 453 4.33 -16.85 -19.75
N VAL A 454 5.62 -17.21 -19.74
CA VAL A 454 6.72 -16.26 -19.54
C VAL A 454 6.86 -15.31 -20.73
N LEU A 455 6.77 -15.81 -21.95
CA LEU A 455 6.94 -15.01 -23.16
C LEU A 455 5.75 -14.06 -23.39
N LEU A 456 4.52 -14.52 -23.14
CA LEU A 456 3.34 -13.64 -23.16
C LEU A 456 3.48 -12.51 -22.14
N LEU A 457 3.92 -12.81 -20.91
CA LEU A 457 4.16 -11.77 -19.90
C LEU A 457 5.22 -10.76 -20.36
N ALA A 458 6.29 -11.23 -21.01
CA ALA A 458 7.33 -10.35 -21.54
C ALA A 458 6.77 -9.41 -22.63
N ASP A 459 6.04 -9.94 -23.62
CA ASP A 459 5.40 -9.12 -24.66
C ASP A 459 4.39 -8.13 -24.06
N ILE A 460 3.54 -8.56 -23.12
CA ILE A 460 2.57 -7.70 -22.44
C ILE A 460 3.27 -6.56 -21.71
N PHE A 461 4.32 -6.87 -20.94
CA PHE A 461 5.00 -5.86 -20.16
C PHE A 461 5.84 -4.90 -21.02
N GLU A 462 6.48 -5.36 -22.10
CA GLU A 462 7.20 -4.47 -23.02
C GLU A 462 6.25 -3.54 -23.79
N ASN A 463 5.13 -4.06 -24.31
CA ASN A 463 4.12 -3.21 -24.97
C ASN A 463 3.56 -2.15 -24.02
N PHE A 464 3.39 -2.53 -22.76
CA PHE A 464 2.97 -1.62 -21.70
C PHE A 464 4.01 -0.54 -21.40
N ARG A 465 5.29 -0.90 -21.29
CA ARG A 465 6.39 0.06 -21.12
C ARG A 465 6.44 1.04 -22.28
N ASP A 466 6.35 0.55 -23.52
CA ASP A 466 6.33 1.40 -24.72
C ASP A 466 5.17 2.40 -24.69
N SER A 467 3.97 1.95 -24.34
CA SER A 467 2.78 2.80 -24.23
C SER A 467 2.96 3.89 -23.15
N TYR A 468 3.57 3.54 -22.02
CA TYR A 468 3.80 4.44 -20.89
C TYR A 468 4.87 5.49 -21.21
N ILE A 469 5.97 5.07 -21.82
CA ILE A 469 7.02 5.97 -22.28
C ILE A 469 6.46 6.92 -23.33
N LYS A 470 5.66 6.43 -24.28
CA LYS A 470 5.04 7.28 -25.29
C LYS A 470 4.04 8.28 -24.70
N SER A 471 3.28 7.88 -23.69
CA SER A 471 2.23 8.70 -23.09
C SER A 471 2.76 9.73 -22.08
N TYR A 472 3.75 9.36 -21.26
CA TYR A 472 4.21 10.17 -20.11
C TYR A 472 5.73 10.42 -20.10
N GLY A 473 6.50 9.77 -20.98
CA GLY A 473 7.95 9.83 -20.97
C GLY A 473 8.57 9.24 -19.70
N LEU A 474 7.90 8.26 -19.09
CA LEU A 474 8.34 7.52 -17.91
C LEU A 474 8.21 6.02 -18.18
N ASP A 475 9.16 5.24 -17.69
CA ASP A 475 9.18 3.79 -17.88
C ASP A 475 8.71 3.08 -16.61
N ALA A 476 7.62 2.29 -16.74
CA ALA A 476 7.00 1.57 -15.64
C ALA A 476 7.93 0.60 -14.91
N ALA A 477 8.97 0.09 -15.58
CA ALA A 477 9.90 -0.87 -14.99
C ALA A 477 10.71 -0.30 -13.82
N TYR A 478 10.78 1.03 -13.69
CA TYR A 478 11.47 1.70 -12.58
C TYR A 478 10.60 1.94 -11.34
N TYR A 479 9.31 1.60 -11.42
CA TYR A 479 8.36 1.79 -10.35
C TYR A 479 8.06 0.47 -9.63
N TYR A 480 7.46 0.54 -8.44
CA TYR A 480 6.98 -0.65 -7.72
C TYR A 480 5.51 -0.98 -8.03
N THR A 481 4.69 0.06 -8.22
CA THR A 481 3.24 -0.06 -8.40
C THR A 481 2.73 1.08 -9.28
N LEU A 482 1.52 0.90 -9.82
CA LEU A 482 0.86 1.95 -10.60
C LEU A 482 0.72 3.28 -9.84
N PRO A 483 0.31 3.32 -8.54
CA PRO A 483 0.27 4.58 -7.79
C PRO A 483 1.56 5.39 -7.74
N GLY A 484 2.72 4.73 -7.65
CA GLY A 484 4.00 5.42 -7.72
C GLY A 484 4.25 6.03 -9.10
N PHE A 485 4.00 5.25 -10.15
CA PHE A 485 4.14 5.71 -11.54
C PHE A 485 3.22 6.89 -11.84
N THR A 486 1.94 6.78 -11.50
CA THR A 486 0.93 7.79 -11.77
C THR A 486 1.22 9.10 -11.04
N TRP A 487 1.75 9.04 -9.82
CA TRP A 487 2.15 10.22 -9.06
C TRP A 487 3.26 11.00 -9.76
N ASP A 488 4.33 10.31 -10.17
CA ASP A 488 5.45 10.94 -10.87
C ASP A 488 5.05 11.45 -12.26
N ALA A 489 4.19 10.72 -12.98
CA ALA A 489 3.64 11.17 -14.25
C ALA A 489 2.84 12.48 -14.08
N MET A 490 2.05 12.59 -13.02
CA MET A 490 1.31 13.79 -12.67
C MET A 490 2.25 14.94 -12.31
N LEU A 491 3.26 14.71 -11.45
CA LEU A 491 4.24 15.73 -11.07
C LEU A 491 5.02 16.24 -12.28
N LYS A 492 5.49 15.34 -13.15
CA LYS A 492 6.21 15.70 -14.37
C LYS A 492 5.37 16.57 -15.30
N HIS A 493 4.11 16.16 -15.54
CA HIS A 493 3.21 16.88 -16.45
C HIS A 493 2.76 18.24 -15.92
N THR A 494 2.49 18.33 -14.61
CA THR A 494 1.97 19.56 -14.00
C THR A 494 3.07 20.52 -13.57
N SER A 495 4.28 20.02 -13.31
CA SER A 495 5.40 20.78 -12.73
C SER A 495 5.02 21.51 -11.43
N ILE A 496 4.01 21.00 -10.72
CA ILE A 496 3.53 21.60 -9.47
C ILE A 496 4.55 21.38 -8.35
N ASN A 497 4.74 22.40 -7.51
CA ASN A 497 5.54 22.32 -6.31
C ASN A 497 4.60 22.36 -5.10
N PHE A 498 4.65 21.33 -4.27
CA PHE A 498 3.86 21.25 -3.04
C PHE A 498 4.66 21.75 -1.85
N GLU A 499 4.03 22.58 -1.04
CA GLU A 499 4.49 22.82 0.32
C GLU A 499 4.21 21.59 1.19
N LEU A 500 5.20 21.19 1.99
CA LEU A 500 5.01 20.11 2.95
C LEU A 500 4.39 20.68 4.23
N LEU A 501 3.26 20.11 4.65
CA LEU A 501 2.69 20.40 5.97
C LEU A 501 3.65 19.91 7.06
N THR A 502 4.26 20.85 7.79
CA THR A 502 5.12 20.55 8.94
C THR A 502 4.37 20.57 10.27
N ASP A 503 3.21 21.22 10.32
CA ASP A 503 2.32 21.27 11.48
C ASP A 503 1.40 20.03 11.51
N ILE A 504 1.52 19.22 12.56
CA ILE A 504 0.70 18.02 12.75
C ILE A 504 -0.77 18.36 12.97
N ASP A 505 -1.09 19.51 13.55
CA ASP A 505 -2.46 19.93 13.81
C ASP A 505 -3.20 20.22 12.51
N MET A 506 -2.53 20.84 11.53
CA MET A 506 -3.07 21.02 10.17
C MET A 506 -3.35 19.67 9.49
N VAL A 507 -2.44 18.69 9.65
CA VAL A 507 -2.63 17.34 9.10
C VAL A 507 -3.84 16.65 9.73
N MET A 508 -3.94 16.67 11.07
CA MET A 508 -5.07 16.07 11.80
C MET A 508 -6.39 16.79 11.50
N PHE A 509 -6.36 18.12 11.32
CA PHE A 509 -7.50 18.93 10.92
C PHE A 509 -8.05 18.52 9.55
N ILE A 510 -7.17 18.40 8.55
CA ILE A 510 -7.54 17.94 7.20
C ILE A 510 -8.04 16.50 7.25
N GLU A 511 -7.33 15.59 7.94
CA GLU A 511 -7.73 14.18 8.08
C GLU A 511 -9.15 14.04 8.65
N ARG A 512 -9.53 14.89 9.62
CA ARG A 512 -10.87 14.91 10.20
C ARG A 512 -11.94 15.43 9.23
N GLY A 513 -11.56 16.17 8.19
CA GLY A 513 -12.44 16.60 7.10
C GLY A 513 -12.66 15.53 6.01
N ILE A 514 -11.82 14.50 5.94
CA ILE A 514 -11.91 13.48 4.86
C ILE A 514 -13.18 12.65 5.00
N ARG A 515 -13.94 12.53 3.90
CA ARG A 515 -15.13 11.69 3.78
C ARG A 515 -15.00 10.76 2.57
N GLY A 516 -15.63 9.60 2.63
CA GLY A 516 -15.75 8.68 1.50
C GLY A 516 -16.94 9.03 0.61
N GLY A 517 -17.17 8.24 -0.44
CA GLY A 517 -18.39 8.34 -1.24
C GLY A 517 -19.64 8.05 -0.40
N LEU A 518 -20.67 8.86 -0.56
CA LEU A 518 -21.96 8.64 0.09
C LEU A 518 -22.70 7.50 -0.65
N SER A 519 -23.08 6.46 0.10
CA SER A 519 -23.98 5.41 -0.38
C SER A 519 -25.21 5.40 0.50
N GLN A 520 -26.31 5.90 -0.06
CA GLN A 520 -27.59 6.06 0.63
C GLN A 520 -28.70 5.41 -0.20
N CYS A 521 -29.68 4.84 0.50
CA CYS A 521 -30.90 4.33 -0.07
C CYS A 521 -32.06 5.09 0.57
N SER A 522 -32.62 6.07 -0.15
CA SER A 522 -33.66 6.98 0.38
C SER A 522 -35.03 6.31 0.44
N ASN A 523 -35.30 5.38 -0.49
CA ASN A 523 -36.50 4.54 -0.50
C ASN A 523 -36.13 3.06 -0.41
N ARG A 524 -36.74 2.32 0.53
CA ARG A 524 -36.46 0.88 0.74
C ARG A 524 -36.80 0.01 -0.47
N TYR A 525 -37.80 0.40 -1.25
CA TYR A 525 -38.26 -0.32 -2.43
C TYR A 525 -38.92 0.64 -3.41
N ALA A 526 -38.58 0.49 -4.69
CA ALA A 526 -39.25 1.15 -5.79
C ALA A 526 -39.41 0.15 -6.94
N ARG A 527 -40.58 0.14 -7.59
CA ARG A 527 -40.88 -0.71 -8.74
C ARG A 527 -41.49 0.15 -9.84
N ALA A 528 -40.94 0.05 -11.03
CA ALA A 528 -41.52 0.67 -12.22
C ALA A 528 -42.82 -0.04 -12.62
N ASN A 529 -43.80 0.73 -13.09
CA ASN A 529 -45.04 0.26 -13.69
C ASN A 529 -45.25 1.03 -14.99
N ASN A 530 -44.77 0.51 -16.12
CA ASN A 530 -44.98 1.16 -17.41
C ASN A 530 -45.26 0.15 -18.51
N ASN A 531 -45.86 0.64 -19.59
CA ASN A 531 -46.35 -0.11 -20.73
C ASN A 531 -45.29 -0.93 -21.50
N TYR A 532 -44.01 -0.77 -21.19
CA TYR A 532 -42.92 -1.56 -21.79
C TYR A 532 -42.55 -2.81 -20.97
N MET A 533 -43.17 -3.02 -19.81
CA MET A 533 -42.87 -4.15 -18.92
C MET A 533 -43.92 -5.26 -19.03
N GLU A 534 -43.49 -6.53 -19.03
CA GLU A 534 -44.41 -7.69 -19.04
C GLU A 534 -45.37 -7.72 -17.83
N SER A 535 -44.95 -7.13 -16.71
CA SER A 535 -45.76 -7.03 -15.49
C SER A 535 -46.55 -5.72 -15.37
N TYR A 536 -46.79 -5.02 -16.49
CA TYR A 536 -47.52 -3.76 -16.51
C TYR A 536 -48.96 -3.93 -16.03
N ASP A 537 -49.36 -3.09 -15.08
CA ASP A 537 -50.70 -3.03 -14.54
C ASP A 537 -51.35 -1.70 -14.94
N PRO A 538 -52.28 -1.69 -15.92
CA PRO A 538 -52.92 -0.48 -16.40
C PRO A 538 -53.86 0.15 -15.36
N SER A 539 -54.19 -0.55 -14.26
CA SER A 539 -54.97 0.02 -13.16
C SER A 539 -54.15 0.91 -12.22
N LYS A 540 -52.81 0.88 -12.34
CA LYS A 540 -51.89 1.67 -11.50
C LYS A 540 -51.27 2.82 -12.30
N PRO A 541 -50.90 3.93 -11.63
CA PRO A 541 -50.20 5.04 -12.28
C PRO A 541 -48.93 4.55 -12.99
N SER A 542 -48.61 5.15 -14.13
CA SER A 542 -47.36 4.85 -14.83
C SER A 542 -46.16 5.38 -14.03
N SER A 543 -45.15 4.54 -13.83
CA SER A 543 -43.90 4.87 -13.15
C SER A 543 -42.69 4.28 -13.86
N TYR A 544 -41.60 5.06 -13.86
CA TYR A 544 -40.34 4.71 -14.50
C TYR A 544 -39.21 4.80 -13.48
N LEU A 545 -38.21 3.93 -13.61
CA LEU A 545 -36.94 4.04 -12.88
C LEU A 545 -35.89 4.56 -13.86
N MET A 546 -35.26 5.67 -13.50
CA MET A 546 -34.18 6.25 -14.28
C MET A 546 -32.85 6.00 -13.57
N TYR A 547 -31.84 5.59 -14.32
CA TYR A 547 -30.48 5.42 -13.84
C TYR A 547 -29.60 6.53 -14.40
N PHE A 548 -28.98 7.29 -13.49
CA PHE A 548 -27.99 8.31 -13.83
C PHE A 548 -26.64 7.90 -13.27
N ASP A 549 -25.61 7.91 -14.12
CA ASP A 549 -24.22 7.74 -13.72
C ASP A 549 -23.41 8.96 -14.16
N ILE A 550 -22.70 9.58 -13.22
CA ILE A 550 -21.88 10.75 -13.50
C ILE A 550 -20.56 10.28 -14.10
N ASN A 551 -20.36 10.60 -15.38
CA ASN A 551 -19.12 10.33 -16.08
C ASN A 551 -17.93 11.01 -15.39
N ASN A 552 -17.00 10.22 -14.87
CA ASN A 552 -15.72 10.68 -14.32
C ASN A 552 -15.86 11.72 -13.17
N LEU A 553 -16.77 11.46 -12.22
CA LEU A 553 -17.04 12.34 -11.07
C LEU A 553 -15.77 12.85 -10.36
N TYR A 554 -14.85 11.94 -9.98
CA TYR A 554 -13.60 12.34 -9.32
C TYR A 554 -12.66 13.13 -10.25
N GLY A 555 -12.62 12.80 -11.54
CA GLY A 555 -11.87 13.58 -12.53
C GLY A 555 -12.34 15.02 -12.61
N TRP A 556 -13.65 15.25 -12.63
CA TRP A 556 -14.23 16.59 -12.62
C TRP A 556 -13.89 17.36 -11.32
N ALA A 557 -13.99 16.69 -10.17
CA ALA A 557 -13.63 17.29 -8.87
C ALA A 557 -12.14 17.65 -8.81
N MET A 558 -11.26 16.80 -9.36
CA MET A 558 -9.82 17.06 -9.48
C MET A 558 -9.48 18.19 -10.46
N CYS A 559 -10.41 18.62 -11.31
CA CYS A 559 -10.21 19.78 -12.20
C CYS A 559 -10.56 21.12 -11.53
N GLN A 560 -11.08 21.11 -10.31
CA GLN A 560 -11.38 22.32 -9.53
C GLN A 560 -10.10 22.90 -8.91
N PRO A 561 -10.12 24.15 -8.41
CA PRO A 561 -9.02 24.68 -7.61
C PRO A 561 -8.75 23.80 -6.38
N LEU A 562 -7.51 23.34 -6.23
CA LEU A 562 -7.06 22.47 -5.15
C LEU A 562 -5.87 23.11 -4.39
N PRO A 563 -5.73 22.87 -3.08
CA PRO A 563 -4.63 23.39 -2.27
C PRO A 563 -3.26 22.92 -2.78
N TYR A 564 -2.23 23.77 -2.66
CA TYR A 564 -0.84 23.36 -2.95
C TYR A 564 0.24 24.04 -2.10
N ALA A 565 0.00 25.22 -1.52
CA ALA A 565 0.98 25.97 -0.73
C ALA A 565 0.34 27.01 0.22
N ASN A 566 1.16 27.74 0.96
CA ASN A 566 0.85 28.83 1.89
C ASN A 566 -0.16 28.43 2.96
N PHE A 567 0.04 27.27 3.59
CA PHE A 567 -0.87 26.77 4.62
C PHE A 567 -0.69 27.55 5.92
N GLN A 568 -1.72 28.27 6.35
CA GLN A 568 -1.65 29.11 7.55
C GLN A 568 -2.98 29.11 8.30
N TRP A 569 -2.92 29.11 9.62
CA TRP A 569 -4.09 29.39 10.45
C TRP A 569 -4.46 30.87 10.35
N VAL A 570 -5.75 31.17 10.32
CA VAL A 570 -6.25 32.54 10.44
C VAL A 570 -6.37 32.90 11.91
N ASP A 571 -5.72 33.99 12.33
CA ASP A 571 -5.62 34.39 13.75
C ASP A 571 -6.96 34.86 14.34
N ASP A 572 -7.75 35.64 13.57
CA ASP A 572 -9.07 36.11 13.99
C ASP A 572 -10.16 35.65 13.00
N VAL A 573 -11.13 34.90 13.51
CA VAL A 573 -12.23 34.31 12.74
C VAL A 573 -13.59 34.93 13.05
N SER A 574 -13.63 35.94 13.93
CA SER A 574 -14.86 36.53 14.46
C SER A 574 -15.74 37.15 13.37
N ASP A 575 -15.09 37.82 12.41
CA ASP A 575 -15.73 38.51 11.28
C ASP A 575 -15.53 37.77 9.94
N PHE A 576 -15.19 36.47 9.98
CA PHE A 576 -14.91 35.72 8.76
C PHE A 576 -16.19 35.42 7.96
N ASP A 577 -16.37 36.11 6.84
CA ASP A 577 -17.47 35.85 5.91
C ASP A 577 -17.05 34.90 4.78
N VAL A 578 -17.48 33.64 4.89
CA VAL A 578 -17.24 32.62 3.87
C VAL A 578 -17.95 32.93 2.55
N ASN A 579 -19.08 33.66 2.57
CA ASN A 579 -19.86 33.92 1.35
C ASN A 579 -19.27 35.07 0.52
N ALA A 580 -18.40 35.90 1.11
CA ALA A 580 -17.65 36.95 0.40
C ALA A 580 -16.52 36.39 -0.49
N ILE A 581 -16.16 35.12 -0.34
CA ILE A 581 -15.05 34.51 -1.10
C ILE A 581 -15.51 34.20 -2.53
N ALA A 582 -14.82 34.78 -3.50
CA ALA A 582 -15.10 34.55 -4.92
C ALA A 582 -14.82 33.09 -5.35
N PRO A 583 -15.61 32.50 -6.27
CA PRO A 583 -15.39 31.14 -6.75
C PRO A 583 -14.03 30.89 -7.41
N ASP A 584 -13.43 31.93 -7.99
CA ASP A 584 -12.14 31.92 -8.69
C ASP A 584 -10.98 32.46 -7.84
N SER A 585 -11.18 32.65 -6.54
CA SER A 585 -10.16 33.09 -5.60
C SER A 585 -8.92 32.19 -5.66
N SER A 586 -7.74 32.81 -5.73
CA SER A 586 -6.45 32.11 -5.60
C SER A 586 -6.17 31.60 -4.19
N THR A 587 -6.95 32.07 -3.20
CA THR A 587 -6.88 31.65 -1.80
C THR A 587 -8.12 30.85 -1.46
N GLY A 588 -7.91 29.65 -0.92
CA GLY A 588 -8.95 28.75 -0.44
C GLY A 588 -8.90 28.57 1.06
N TYR A 589 -9.99 28.01 1.60
CA TYR A 589 -10.15 27.82 3.05
C TYR A 589 -10.80 26.49 3.38
N ILE A 590 -10.36 25.89 4.49
CA ILE A 590 -11.07 24.80 5.17
C ILE A 590 -11.43 25.31 6.56
N LEU A 591 -12.70 25.17 6.95
CA LEU A 591 -13.25 25.71 8.18
C LEU A 591 -13.75 24.58 9.08
N GLU A 592 -13.59 24.74 10.39
CA GLU A 592 -14.36 24.00 11.39
C GLU A 592 -15.53 24.85 11.87
N VAL A 593 -16.76 24.39 11.60
CA VAL A 593 -17.97 25.17 11.83
C VAL A 593 -19.05 24.39 12.58
N ASP A 594 -19.91 25.11 13.28
CA ASP A 594 -21.21 24.60 13.72
C ASP A 594 -22.28 25.02 12.72
N LEU A 595 -23.00 24.05 12.16
CA LEU A 595 -24.10 24.24 11.23
C LEU A 595 -25.41 23.83 11.86
N GLU A 596 -26.39 24.70 11.76
CA GLU A 596 -27.77 24.43 12.15
C GLU A 596 -28.58 24.01 10.92
N TYR A 597 -29.31 22.91 11.08
CA TYR A 597 -30.18 22.33 10.07
C TYR A 597 -31.63 22.63 10.44
N LEU A 598 -32.17 23.71 9.87
CA LEU A 598 -33.50 24.18 10.23
C LEU A 598 -34.58 23.17 9.81
N GLN A 599 -35.55 22.94 10.69
CA GLN A 599 -36.57 21.90 10.52
C GLN A 599 -37.38 22.04 9.21
N HIS A 600 -37.65 23.26 8.76
CA HIS A 600 -38.38 23.52 7.52
C HIS A 600 -37.64 23.04 6.25
N LEU A 601 -36.32 22.75 6.34
CA LEU A 601 -35.51 22.22 5.25
C LEU A 601 -35.54 20.69 5.17
N HIS A 602 -36.13 20.02 6.17
CA HIS A 602 -36.03 18.56 6.31
C HIS A 602 -36.68 17.84 5.13
N ASP A 603 -37.91 18.23 4.77
CA ASP A 603 -38.64 17.59 3.68
C ASP A 603 -37.94 17.81 2.32
N ALA A 604 -37.36 18.99 2.11
CA ALA A 604 -36.63 19.31 0.89
C ALA A 604 -35.30 18.55 0.76
N HIS A 605 -34.66 18.20 1.88
CA HIS A 605 -33.32 17.61 1.89
C HIS A 605 -33.27 16.14 2.32
N ILE A 606 -34.41 15.51 2.63
CA ILE A 606 -34.46 14.14 3.19
C ILE A 606 -33.78 13.09 2.29
N ASP A 607 -33.88 13.27 0.97
CA ASP A 607 -33.33 12.33 0.01
C ASP A 607 -31.80 12.40 -0.09
N LEU A 608 -31.22 13.59 0.14
CA LEU A 608 -29.77 13.81 0.09
C LEU A 608 -29.32 14.90 1.08
N PRO A 609 -29.29 14.61 2.39
CA PRO A 609 -28.89 15.57 3.41
C PRO A 609 -27.44 16.06 3.24
N PHE A 610 -27.20 17.34 3.50
CA PHE A 610 -25.85 17.92 3.47
C PHE A 610 -24.96 17.45 4.64
N CYS A 611 -23.65 17.58 4.44
CA CYS A 611 -22.63 17.39 5.48
C CYS A 611 -22.66 15.99 6.16
N PRO A 612 -22.46 14.90 5.41
CA PRO A 612 -22.50 13.56 6.01
C PRO A 612 -21.40 13.37 7.06
N THR A 613 -21.70 12.58 8.09
CA THR A 613 -20.82 12.30 9.24
C THR A 613 -20.50 10.81 9.32
N ARG A 614 -19.30 10.47 9.79
CA ARG A 614 -18.98 9.07 10.13
C ARG A 614 -19.48 8.77 11.53
N ASP A 615 -20.46 7.89 11.62
CA ASP A 615 -21.09 7.52 12.90
C ASP A 615 -21.74 6.12 12.81
N LYS A 616 -22.07 5.51 13.96
CA LYS A 616 -22.71 4.20 13.97
C LYS A 616 -24.21 4.35 13.73
N PRO A 617 -24.77 3.61 12.75
CA PRO A 617 -26.22 3.51 12.63
C PRO A 617 -26.84 2.92 13.90
N PRO A 618 -28.10 3.29 14.24
CA PRO A 618 -28.83 2.69 15.35
C PRO A 618 -28.78 1.15 15.31
N GLY A 619 -28.39 0.52 16.43
CA GLY A 619 -28.32 -0.94 16.56
C GLY A 619 -27.17 -1.63 15.82
N LYS A 620 -26.23 -0.89 15.22
CA LYS A 620 -25.05 -1.45 14.54
C LYS A 620 -23.75 -1.15 15.31
N ARG A 621 -22.76 -2.03 15.18
CA ARG A 621 -21.47 -1.93 15.89
C ARG A 621 -20.37 -1.23 15.08
N GLN A 622 -20.59 -1.02 13.79
CA GLN A 622 -19.62 -0.46 12.84
C GLN A 622 -20.03 0.95 12.40
N ASP A 623 -19.06 1.83 12.24
CA ASP A 623 -19.26 3.18 11.73
C ASP A 623 -19.64 3.12 10.24
N LYS A 624 -20.54 4.00 9.84
CA LYS A 624 -20.92 4.24 8.44
C LYS A 624 -20.90 5.73 8.17
N LEU A 625 -20.82 6.09 6.90
CA LEU A 625 -21.04 7.48 6.48
C LEU A 625 -22.56 7.71 6.43
N LEU A 626 -23.07 8.54 7.33
CA LEU A 626 -24.49 8.84 7.49
C LEU A 626 -24.77 10.25 6.98
N ALA A 627 -25.72 10.37 6.06
CA ALA A 627 -26.34 11.65 5.74
C ALA A 627 -27.54 11.84 6.67
N THR A 628 -27.48 12.87 7.52
CA THR A 628 -28.51 13.15 8.54
C THR A 628 -28.95 14.60 8.45
N LEU A 629 -30.20 14.86 8.84
CA LEU A 629 -30.77 16.21 8.93
C LEU A 629 -30.49 16.87 10.30
N TYR A 630 -29.55 16.33 11.08
CA TYR A 630 -29.19 16.92 12.38
C TYR A 630 -28.27 18.12 12.21
N ASP A 631 -28.24 18.99 13.21
CA ASP A 631 -27.17 19.98 13.35
C ASP A 631 -25.79 19.31 13.30
N LYS A 632 -24.82 20.04 12.75
CA LYS A 632 -23.43 19.59 12.68
C LYS A 632 -22.61 20.44 13.63
N LYS A 633 -21.82 19.80 14.47
CA LYS A 633 -20.93 20.47 15.42
C LYS A 633 -19.49 20.21 15.03
N ARG A 634 -18.67 21.25 15.07
CA ARG A 634 -17.24 21.20 14.74
C ARG A 634 -16.96 20.46 13.43
N TYR A 635 -17.80 20.71 12.44
CA TYR A 635 -17.73 20.04 11.15
C TYR A 635 -16.63 20.69 10.31
N VAL A 636 -15.64 19.89 9.91
CA VAL A 636 -14.55 20.35 9.02
C VAL A 636 -15.03 20.26 7.58
N ILE A 637 -15.05 21.40 6.89
CA ILE A 637 -15.61 21.54 5.55
C ILE A 637 -14.80 22.52 4.69
N HIS A 638 -14.69 22.20 3.41
CA HIS A 638 -14.11 23.11 2.42
C HIS A 638 -15.07 24.28 2.13
N TYR A 639 -14.55 25.49 1.98
CA TYR A 639 -15.37 26.70 1.87
C TYR A 639 -16.43 26.65 0.75
N HIS A 640 -16.13 26.08 -0.42
CA HIS A 640 -17.12 25.90 -1.50
C HIS A 640 -18.33 25.05 -1.08
N ASN A 641 -18.08 23.97 -0.33
CA ASN A 641 -19.16 23.10 0.15
C ASN A 641 -19.97 23.82 1.23
N LEU A 642 -19.31 24.63 2.06
CA LEU A 642 -19.97 25.46 3.06
C LEU A 642 -20.87 26.53 2.40
N GLN A 643 -20.38 27.22 1.37
CA GLN A 643 -21.17 28.16 0.56
C GLN A 643 -22.37 27.47 -0.13
N GLN A 644 -22.23 26.19 -0.51
CA GLN A 644 -23.37 25.43 -1.01
C GLN A 644 -24.40 25.20 0.10
N CYS A 645 -23.96 24.77 1.29
CA CYS A 645 -24.85 24.57 2.43
C CYS A 645 -25.61 25.85 2.82
N THR A 646 -24.94 27.01 2.87
CA THR A 646 -25.58 28.29 3.20
C THR A 646 -26.58 28.74 2.14
N ARG A 647 -26.27 28.57 0.85
CA ARG A 647 -27.21 28.81 -0.26
C ARG A 647 -28.46 27.94 -0.19
N HIS A 648 -28.35 26.74 0.36
CA HIS A 648 -29.47 25.83 0.59
C HIS A 648 -30.10 26.00 2.00
N GLY A 649 -29.81 27.08 2.71
CA GLY A 649 -30.52 27.48 3.92
C GLY A 649 -29.93 26.97 5.24
N LEU A 650 -28.83 26.21 5.23
CA LEU A 650 -28.14 25.86 6.48
C LEU A 650 -27.50 27.12 7.08
N ARG A 651 -27.63 27.29 8.40
CA ARG A 651 -27.12 28.47 9.11
C ARG A 651 -25.80 28.16 9.81
N ILE A 652 -24.79 29.00 9.59
CA ILE A 652 -23.54 28.95 10.38
C ILE A 652 -23.83 29.59 11.72
N THR A 653 -23.62 28.84 12.80
CA THR A 653 -23.82 29.33 14.17
C THR A 653 -22.50 29.70 14.85
N LYS A 654 -21.40 29.06 14.44
CA LYS A 654 -20.06 29.35 14.95
C LYS A 654 -18.97 28.92 13.97
N ILE A 655 -17.92 29.71 13.84
CA ILE A 655 -16.65 29.34 13.20
C ILE A 655 -15.63 29.16 14.32
N HIS A 656 -14.97 27.99 14.38
CA HIS A 656 -14.01 27.66 15.43
C HIS A 656 -12.58 27.93 15.00
N CYS A 657 -12.23 27.54 13.78
CA CYS A 657 -10.92 27.80 13.19
C CYS A 657 -11.00 27.74 11.67
N VAL A 658 -10.06 28.43 11.02
CA VAL A 658 -9.95 28.51 9.56
C VAL A 658 -8.50 28.27 9.16
N LEU A 659 -8.31 27.31 8.26
CA LEU A 659 -7.05 27.06 7.58
C LEU A 659 -7.11 27.69 6.19
N GLN A 660 -6.26 28.68 5.93
CA GLN A 660 -6.09 29.27 4.60
C GLN A 660 -4.98 28.58 3.82
N PHE A 661 -5.08 28.61 2.50
CA PHE A 661 -4.07 28.08 1.58
C PHE A 661 -4.15 28.71 0.19
N ALA A 662 -3.05 28.69 -0.54
CA ALA A 662 -3.04 28.94 -1.98
C ALA A 662 -3.64 27.72 -2.72
N GLN A 663 -4.52 27.99 -3.68
CA GLN A 663 -5.17 26.98 -4.51
C GLN A 663 -5.09 27.35 -5.99
N SER A 664 -5.10 26.34 -6.85
CA SER A 664 -5.23 26.49 -8.30
C SER A 664 -5.72 25.19 -8.93
N ALA A 665 -6.22 25.23 -10.16
CA ALA A 665 -6.65 24.03 -10.88
C ALA A 665 -5.46 23.22 -11.44
N TRP A 666 -4.42 23.00 -10.63
CA TRP A 666 -3.13 22.45 -11.06
C TRP A 666 -3.24 21.03 -11.63
N LEU A 667 -4.21 20.23 -11.17
CA LEU A 667 -4.39 18.86 -11.64
C LEU A 667 -5.22 18.75 -12.94
N ARG A 668 -5.92 19.82 -13.35
CA ARG A 668 -6.81 19.84 -14.52
C ARG A 668 -6.11 19.37 -15.79
N LYS A 669 -4.92 19.92 -16.08
CA LYS A 669 -4.15 19.58 -17.30
C LYS A 669 -3.79 18.10 -17.39
N TYR A 670 -3.58 17.44 -16.25
CA TYR A 670 -3.28 16.01 -16.20
C TYR A 670 -4.54 15.16 -16.43
N ILE A 671 -5.68 15.54 -15.83
CA ILE A 671 -6.95 14.85 -16.05
C ILE A 671 -7.41 14.97 -17.51
N GLU A 672 -7.26 16.16 -18.11
CA GLU A 672 -7.55 16.41 -19.52
C GLU A 672 -6.64 15.59 -20.45
N LEU A 673 -5.34 15.51 -20.15
CA LEU A 673 -4.39 14.66 -20.89
C LEU A 673 -4.86 13.20 -20.92
N ASN A 674 -5.16 12.62 -19.75
CA ASN A 674 -5.62 11.23 -19.66
C ASN A 674 -6.98 11.02 -20.33
N THR A 675 -7.84 12.04 -20.30
CA THR A 675 -9.12 12.01 -21.03
C THR A 675 -8.90 11.96 -22.53
N GLN A 676 -7.97 12.76 -23.07
CA GLN A 676 -7.61 12.72 -24.49
C GLN A 676 -7.00 11.37 -24.89
N PHE A 677 -6.10 10.81 -24.07
CA PHE A 677 -5.55 9.48 -24.30
C PHE A 677 -6.65 8.42 -24.31
N ARG A 678 -7.58 8.48 -23.35
CA ARG A 678 -8.73 7.58 -23.30
C ARG A 678 -9.64 7.70 -24.53
N MET A 679 -9.82 8.90 -25.09
CA MET A 679 -10.60 9.10 -26.31
C MET A 679 -9.91 8.53 -27.55
N ARG A 680 -8.58 8.54 -27.59
CA ARG A 680 -7.77 8.01 -28.72
C ARG A 680 -7.51 6.51 -28.62
N ALA A 681 -7.68 5.93 -27.43
CA ALA A 681 -7.48 4.50 -27.19
C ALA A 681 -8.42 3.65 -28.05
N THR A 682 -7.86 2.68 -28.76
CA THR A 682 -8.59 1.83 -29.71
C THR A 682 -9.15 0.57 -29.07
N ASN A 683 -8.61 0.15 -27.92
CA ASN A 683 -9.02 -1.05 -27.20
C ASN A 683 -9.44 -0.74 -25.76
N ASP A 684 -10.21 -1.64 -25.16
CA ASP A 684 -10.76 -1.46 -23.81
C ASP A 684 -9.70 -1.52 -22.71
N CYS A 685 -8.57 -2.19 -22.95
CA CYS A 685 -7.45 -2.21 -22.00
C CYS A 685 -6.90 -0.81 -21.77
N GLU A 686 -6.55 -0.12 -22.86
CA GLU A 686 -6.04 1.25 -22.83
C GLU A 686 -7.07 2.23 -22.26
N LYS A 687 -8.35 2.10 -22.66
CA LYS A 687 -9.42 2.95 -22.12
C LYS A 687 -9.55 2.81 -20.60
N ASN A 688 -9.53 1.57 -20.10
CA ASN A 688 -9.60 1.28 -18.67
C ASN A 688 -8.33 1.74 -17.94
N PHE A 689 -7.18 1.62 -18.59
CA PHE A 689 -5.91 2.09 -18.06
C PHE A 689 -5.90 3.60 -17.83
N TYR A 690 -6.21 4.42 -18.84
CA TYR A 690 -6.23 5.88 -18.68
C TYR A 690 -7.31 6.36 -17.69
N LYS A 691 -8.43 5.63 -17.59
CA LYS A 691 -9.43 5.84 -16.53
C LYS A 691 -8.82 5.56 -15.14
N LEU A 692 -8.09 4.47 -14.99
CA LEU A 692 -7.45 4.07 -13.74
C LEU A 692 -6.38 5.10 -13.30
N MET A 693 -5.62 5.66 -14.24
CA MET A 693 -4.62 6.71 -13.95
C MET A 693 -5.21 7.92 -13.22
N ASN A 694 -6.42 8.35 -13.57
CA ASN A 694 -7.09 9.43 -12.84
C ASN A 694 -7.47 9.01 -11.42
N ASN A 695 -8.08 7.84 -11.27
CA ASN A 695 -8.53 7.35 -9.96
C ASN A 695 -7.38 7.08 -8.99
N VAL A 696 -6.25 6.62 -9.52
CA VAL A 696 -5.06 6.27 -8.74
C VAL A 696 -4.39 7.50 -8.14
N VAL A 697 -4.35 8.64 -8.84
CA VAL A 697 -3.82 9.90 -8.28
C VAL A 697 -4.60 10.33 -7.06
N PHE A 698 -5.93 10.31 -7.13
CA PHE A 698 -6.77 10.60 -5.96
C PHE A 698 -6.43 9.66 -4.78
N GLY A 699 -6.38 8.35 -5.03
CA GLY A 699 -6.02 7.38 -4.00
C GLY A 699 -4.63 7.64 -3.39
N LYS A 700 -3.67 8.08 -4.19
CA LYS A 700 -2.31 8.41 -3.74
C LYS A 700 -2.27 9.67 -2.88
N THR A 701 -3.06 10.71 -3.21
CA THR A 701 -3.18 11.91 -2.37
C THR A 701 -3.78 11.64 -0.99
N MET A 702 -4.54 10.55 -0.85
CA MET A 702 -5.23 10.15 0.38
C MET A 702 -4.55 8.97 1.10
N GLU A 703 -3.32 8.61 0.71
CA GLU A 703 -2.61 7.46 1.26
C GLU A 703 -2.21 7.69 2.72
N ASN A 704 -2.61 6.77 3.61
CA ASN A 704 -2.23 6.81 5.02
C ASN A 704 -0.98 5.98 5.29
N ILE A 705 0.17 6.64 5.30
CA ILE A 705 1.48 6.04 5.55
C ILE A 705 1.66 5.48 6.97
N ARG A 706 0.81 5.86 7.94
CA ARG A 706 0.90 5.36 9.34
C ARG A 706 0.60 3.87 9.46
N ASN A 707 -0.05 3.29 8.44
CA ASN A 707 -0.34 1.86 8.36
C ASN A 707 0.81 1.03 7.76
N HIS A 708 1.87 1.67 7.26
CA HIS A 708 3.01 0.94 6.70
C HIS A 708 3.80 0.25 7.81
N MET A 709 4.23 -0.98 7.54
CA MET A 709 5.11 -1.72 8.43
C MET A 709 6.56 -1.63 7.95
N ASP A 710 7.49 -1.50 8.90
CA ASP A 710 8.90 -1.72 8.65
C ASP A 710 9.24 -3.18 8.99
N VAL A 711 9.69 -3.94 8.00
CA VAL A 711 10.13 -5.34 8.15
C VAL A 711 11.51 -5.47 7.53
N LYS A 712 12.50 -5.84 8.35
CA LYS A 712 13.87 -6.11 7.92
C LYS A 712 14.15 -7.61 7.88
N GLY A 713 14.65 -8.11 6.75
CA GLY A 713 15.12 -9.49 6.61
C GLY A 713 16.55 -9.64 7.13
N LEU A 714 16.72 -10.27 8.29
CA LEU A 714 18.03 -10.43 8.95
C LEU A 714 18.51 -11.88 8.88
N ARG A 715 19.76 -12.08 8.45
CA ARG A 715 20.33 -13.41 8.17
C ARG A 715 21.20 -13.98 9.29
N ARG A 716 21.67 -13.14 10.22
CA ARG A 716 22.59 -13.54 11.30
C ARG A 716 22.22 -12.83 12.58
N TRP A 717 22.38 -13.51 13.72
CA TRP A 717 22.12 -12.94 15.04
C TRP A 717 22.93 -11.67 15.34
N ARG A 718 24.16 -11.56 14.81
CA ARG A 718 24.97 -10.34 14.93
C ARG A 718 24.33 -9.12 14.25
N MET A 719 23.62 -9.32 13.14
CA MET A 719 22.87 -8.24 12.46
C MET A 719 21.62 -7.84 13.25
N VAL A 720 20.94 -8.81 13.88
CA VAL A 720 19.83 -8.54 14.81
C VAL A 720 20.31 -7.67 15.97
N ARG A 721 21.42 -8.04 16.58
CA ARG A 721 22.04 -7.27 17.66
C ARG A 721 22.38 -5.84 17.22
N TRP A 722 23.07 -5.69 16.09
CA TRP A 722 23.43 -4.38 15.54
C TRP A 722 22.19 -3.52 15.25
N GLU A 723 21.15 -4.08 14.64
CA GLU A 723 19.90 -3.35 14.38
C GLU A 723 19.17 -2.96 15.67
N MET A 724 19.08 -3.87 16.64
CA MET A 724 18.48 -3.56 17.96
C MET A 724 19.27 -2.47 18.70
N GLU A 725 20.59 -2.43 18.55
CA GLU A 725 21.46 -1.42 19.16
C GLU A 725 21.38 -0.04 18.47
N ASN A 726 21.10 0.01 17.17
CA ASN A 726 21.09 1.24 16.34
C ASN A 726 19.70 1.78 15.98
N SER A 727 18.62 1.02 16.24
CA SER A 727 17.23 1.45 15.95
C SER A 727 16.61 2.30 17.06
N ALA A 728 17.31 2.51 18.18
CA ALA A 728 16.85 3.39 19.26
C ALA A 728 16.89 4.87 18.80
N PRO A 729 15.78 5.63 18.85
CA PRO A 729 15.73 7.03 18.42
C PRO A 729 16.74 7.92 19.15
N GLU A 730 16.98 7.61 20.42
CA GLU A 730 17.78 8.40 21.37
C GLU A 730 19.27 8.51 21.01
N ARG A 731 19.80 7.66 20.12
CA ARG A 731 21.21 7.71 19.69
C ARG A 731 21.49 8.37 18.33
N LYS A 732 20.46 8.74 17.55
CA LYS A 732 20.70 9.43 16.27
C LYS A 732 21.22 10.86 16.47
N GLU A 733 20.81 11.53 17.54
CA GLU A 733 21.39 12.82 17.95
C GLU A 733 22.80 12.64 18.51
N GLU A 734 23.01 11.65 19.38
CA GLU A 734 24.32 11.38 20.00
C GLU A 734 25.39 10.96 18.97
N ILE A 735 25.04 10.13 17.98
CA ILE A 735 25.94 9.76 16.88
C ILE A 735 26.15 10.95 15.92
N GLY A 736 25.15 11.81 15.74
CA GLY A 736 25.28 13.07 15.00
C GLY A 736 26.32 13.99 15.63
N GLU A 737 26.24 14.16 16.95
CA GLU A 737 27.18 14.96 17.74
C GLU A 737 28.57 14.33 17.83
N ILE A 738 28.68 13.01 18.03
CA ILE A 738 29.97 12.30 18.06
C ILE A 738 30.65 12.32 16.68
N ARG A 739 29.88 12.23 15.59
CA ARG A 739 30.42 12.32 14.21
C ARG A 739 30.80 13.75 13.84
N CYS A 740 30.13 14.75 14.42
CA CYS A 740 30.50 16.16 14.29
C CYS A 740 31.75 16.50 15.12
N LYS A 741 31.85 16.00 16.37
CA LYS A 741 33.06 16.10 17.21
C LYS A 741 34.27 15.40 16.60
N ARG A 742 34.14 14.15 16.13
CA ARG A 742 35.24 13.44 15.43
C ARG A 742 35.67 14.11 14.13
N LYS A 743 34.74 14.75 13.39
CA LYS A 743 35.11 15.54 12.20
C LYS A 743 35.83 16.85 12.56
N LYS A 744 35.53 17.43 13.72
CA LYS A 744 36.19 18.63 14.23
C LYS A 744 37.58 18.29 14.77
N GLU A 745 37.71 17.23 15.56
CA GLU A 745 38.98 16.69 16.06
C GLU A 745 39.89 16.19 14.94
N MET A 746 39.36 15.53 13.90
CA MET A 746 40.17 15.17 12.71
C MET A 746 40.58 16.38 11.85
N ARG A 747 39.83 17.49 11.87
CA ARG A 747 40.20 18.73 11.17
C ARG A 747 41.23 19.54 11.96
N GLU A 748 41.17 19.50 13.29
CA GLU A 748 42.13 20.16 14.18
C GLU A 748 43.44 19.36 14.27
N GLY A 749 43.39 18.03 14.38
CA GLY A 749 44.58 17.15 14.35
C GLY A 749 45.37 17.20 13.04
N LYS A 750 44.67 17.30 11.89
CA LYS A 750 45.33 17.51 10.58
C LYS A 750 45.94 18.89 10.40
N ARG A 751 45.49 19.91 11.16
CA ARG A 751 46.14 21.24 11.16
C ARG A 751 47.41 21.26 11.98
N THR A 752 47.51 20.49 13.06
CA THR A 752 48.72 20.39 13.89
C THR A 752 49.80 19.49 13.27
N GLU A 753 49.43 18.39 12.61
CA GLU A 753 50.41 17.54 11.90
C GLU A 753 51.00 18.20 10.64
N GLY A 754 50.22 19.02 9.93
CA GLY A 754 50.67 19.72 8.72
C GLY A 754 51.63 20.90 8.96
N ILE A 755 51.75 21.39 10.20
CA ILE A 755 52.67 22.49 10.54
C ILE A 755 54.05 21.92 10.93
N GLY A 756 54.11 20.80 11.65
CA GLY A 756 55.37 20.15 12.02
C GLY A 756 56.16 19.63 10.81
N ASP A 757 55.46 19.00 9.86
CA ASP A 757 56.07 18.42 8.64
C ASP A 757 56.56 19.52 7.66
N MET A 758 56.04 20.74 7.77
CA MET A 758 56.49 21.90 6.97
C MET A 758 57.72 22.60 7.56
N GLU A 759 57.86 22.62 8.90
CA GLU A 759 59.07 23.12 9.57
C GLU A 759 60.25 22.16 9.45
N GLU A 760 60.00 20.85 9.49
CA GLU A 760 61.03 19.82 9.31
C GLU A 760 61.57 19.79 7.88
N ARG A 761 60.68 19.91 6.87
CA ARG A 761 61.09 20.06 5.46
C ARG A 761 61.82 21.36 5.16
N LYS A 762 61.51 22.46 5.86
CA LYS A 762 62.29 23.71 5.74
C LYS A 762 63.71 23.55 6.29
N ARG A 763 63.86 22.85 7.43
CA ARG A 763 65.20 22.54 7.99
C ARG A 763 66.02 21.63 7.07
N GLU A 764 65.43 20.58 6.50
CA GLU A 764 66.13 19.70 5.56
C GLU A 764 66.55 20.40 4.25
N VAL A 765 65.74 21.33 3.73
CA VAL A 765 66.09 22.10 2.52
C VAL A 765 67.19 23.12 2.82
N GLU A 766 67.21 23.70 4.01
CA GLU A 766 68.23 24.67 4.44
C GLU A 766 69.57 23.99 4.77
N GLU A 767 69.54 22.77 5.28
CA GLU A 767 70.72 21.93 5.55
C GLU A 767 71.32 21.35 4.26
N ARG A 768 70.48 20.98 3.27
CA ARG A 768 70.95 20.62 1.91
C ARG A 768 71.53 21.81 1.15
N ARG A 769 71.08 23.04 1.41
CA ARG A 769 71.70 24.26 0.86
C ARG A 769 73.06 24.57 1.48
N LYS A 770 73.29 24.22 2.75
CA LYS A 770 74.59 24.40 3.41
C LYS A 770 75.63 23.33 3.02
N ASN A 771 75.19 22.11 2.70
CA ASN A 771 76.08 21.01 2.30
C ASN A 771 76.38 20.94 0.79
N GLY A 772 75.87 21.89 -0.01
CA GLY A 772 76.15 22.03 -1.45
C GLY A 772 77.25 23.04 -1.79
N MET A 773 77.96 23.59 -0.80
CA MET A 773 79.17 24.40 -1.00
C MET A 773 80.31 23.79 -0.18
N LYS A 774 80.91 22.73 -0.72
CA LYS A 774 82.34 22.40 -0.59
C LYS A 774 82.72 21.30 -1.58
#